data_AF-A0A9D8ARA7-F1
#
_entry.id   AF-A0A9D8ARA7-F1
#
_cell.length_a   1.000
_cell.length_b   1.000
_cell.length_c   1.000
_cell.angle_alpha   90.00
_cell.angle_beta   90.00
_cell.angle_gamma   90.00
#
_symmetry.space_group_name_H-M   'P 1'
#
loop_
_entity.id
_entity.type
_entity.pdbx_description
1 polymer ?
#
loop_
_entity_poly.entity_id
_entity_poly.type
_entity_poly.pdbx_seq_one_letter_code
_entity_poly.pdbx_strand_id
1 'polypeptide(L)'
;MPEICRFYGILSLTFLCLLAPSTSFSQIVLSEIMFDPSGSEYYDEFIEIYNTSATDSIDLSGWQISDGSGIDNIIAHVHGTKLAPQQFGLILDAGYFENSVQYQGLIPEDALILTIDNGTFGSSGLSNSTSEPIFLFSSTGDTITFYFYSLDNEPGYSDEKIDLFAGDGIENWENSKTLNGTPGLFNSVRKLSLDVSANLTASPETAQSGQAIMLSASITNAGNSPVSNIKVKFFLDKNFDSLLSTEEQIGSTHLITNVLLTGETEQIFTTIDTLKSGKHIFYLIAYFEADQDSLNNVASSEVKIGFPVGSLLINEIMYRPSSNQVEWIELFNPGNQAVDIQQWQFSDGNIDSKINFSDSTLLIREQEYLIVTENSTIYTNFPDISCEVLVPAQGFPALNNSGDAVFIYDLIGSTIDEVHYQSFWGSQSGVSLERISWDKESDVQSNWALSQDTFGATPGLKNSVSPLDYDLALTDINYSPQNPFPEDESTIFFRVKNIGLYPVNGFQLGSYLDFNQNEIFQPDEQIGDIFSTGTILLQGQTVQAEINYFVSNSGIFNLLGKLQSGQDNNPLNDSLISEISVGFPKNVLVIDEIMFSPLSDQPEWIEIFNRSDYKVNLQGWAFSDSDTSNKTQITESYLPIPPKSFFILSEDSTILDHFEIPDIFMATPSPWPSLNNSDDRIVLFDQNKNIIDEVSYFDFWGGDKGISLERINPDIASNDSSNWNSSATLYGGTPGEQNSIFVDVLPTKEKLSISPNPFSPDGDGRDDVTIISYELPFNLSQIHIKIYDIRGRLIRMLVNNQPSGVTSSTIWDGNDDDGNICRMGIYVVYLEAIHYERGAVRSLKGSVVLAKKL
;
A
#
# COMPACT_ATOMS: atom_id res chain seq x y z
N MET A 1 87.20 45.22 -42.86
CA MET A 1 87.09 46.68 -42.70
C MET A 1 85.69 47.01 -42.25
N PRO A 2 85.48 47.85 -41.23
CA PRO A 2 86.37 48.18 -40.10
C PRO A 2 85.69 47.89 -38.74
N GLU A 3 86.43 47.35 -37.75
CA GLU A 3 87.02 48.03 -36.56
C GLU A 3 85.97 48.33 -35.47
N ILE A 4 86.14 47.89 -34.20
CA ILE A 4 87.09 48.48 -33.24
C ILE A 4 87.52 47.47 -32.14
N CYS A 5 88.85 47.41 -31.95
CA CYS A 5 89.71 47.13 -30.78
C CYS A 5 89.56 45.89 -29.88
N ARG A 6 90.61 45.06 -29.95
CA ARG A 6 91.11 44.03 -29.02
C ARG A 6 91.66 44.64 -27.73
N PHE A 7 91.70 43.85 -26.64
CA PHE A 7 92.94 43.56 -25.90
C PHE A 7 92.79 42.27 -25.05
N TYR A 8 93.78 41.37 -25.16
CA TYR A 8 93.97 40.19 -24.31
C TYR A 8 94.65 40.61 -23.00
N GLY A 9 94.25 40.01 -21.88
CA GLY A 9 94.95 40.16 -20.60
C GLY A 9 94.73 38.94 -19.71
N ILE A 10 95.70 38.03 -19.70
CA ILE A 10 95.89 37.03 -18.64
C ILE A 10 96.33 37.81 -17.41
N LEU A 11 95.54 37.81 -16.33
CA LEU A 11 95.98 38.25 -15.01
C LEU A 11 95.71 37.16 -13.98
N SER A 12 96.81 36.57 -13.53
CA SER A 12 96.95 35.94 -12.22
C SER A 12 96.45 36.92 -11.15
N LEU A 13 95.38 36.57 -10.44
CA LEU A 13 94.99 37.26 -9.22
C LEU A 13 95.46 36.43 -8.03
N THR A 14 96.59 36.86 -7.48
CA THR A 14 97.02 36.62 -6.11
C THR A 14 95.85 36.77 -5.15
N PHE A 15 95.56 35.70 -4.41
CA PHE A 15 94.63 35.68 -3.28
C PHE A 15 95.25 36.54 -2.17
N LEU A 16 94.90 37.84 -2.15
CA LEU A 16 95.18 38.70 -1.01
C LEU A 16 94.11 38.35 0.03
N CYS A 17 94.44 37.46 0.97
CA CYS A 17 93.66 37.25 2.18
C CYS A 17 93.61 38.59 2.96
N LEU A 18 92.59 39.40 2.66
CA LEU A 18 92.04 40.32 3.64
C LEU A 18 91.38 39.42 4.69
N LEU A 19 92.09 39.19 5.79
CA LEU A 19 91.49 38.76 7.04
C LEU A 19 90.49 39.85 7.45
N ALA A 20 89.25 39.73 6.98
CA ALA A 20 88.13 40.28 7.72
C ALA A 20 88.17 39.62 9.11
N PRO A 21 88.00 40.37 10.21
CA PRO A 21 87.80 39.73 11.50
C PRO A 21 86.55 38.86 11.35
N SER A 22 86.75 37.55 11.34
CA SER A 22 85.67 36.62 11.61
C SER A 22 85.15 37.00 13.00
N THR A 23 83.96 37.59 13.07
CA THR A 23 83.19 37.60 14.30
C THR A 23 82.97 36.13 14.63
N SER A 24 83.79 35.58 15.52
CA SER A 24 83.50 34.26 16.08
C SER A 24 82.19 34.43 16.82
N PHE A 25 81.10 33.87 16.27
CA PHE A 25 79.88 33.71 17.05
C PHE A 25 80.25 32.96 18.32
N SER A 26 79.75 33.47 19.44
CA SER A 26 79.86 32.74 20.69
C SER A 26 79.26 31.35 20.50
N GLN A 27 79.99 30.32 20.92
CA GLN A 27 79.52 28.93 20.81
C GLN A 27 78.28 28.67 21.68
N ILE A 28 78.09 29.47 22.73
CA ILE A 28 76.90 29.43 23.59
C ILE A 28 76.09 30.72 23.39
N VAL A 29 74.78 30.58 23.24
CA VAL A 29 73.82 31.68 23.15
C VAL A 29 72.74 31.52 24.20
N LEU A 30 72.09 32.62 24.60
CA LEU A 30 70.80 32.58 25.30
C LEU A 30 69.72 32.16 24.28
N SER A 31 68.82 31.27 24.68
CA SER A 31 67.69 30.83 23.84
C SER A 31 66.35 31.29 24.39
N GLU A 32 66.15 31.23 25.71
CA GLU A 32 64.85 31.48 26.32
C GLU A 32 65.00 32.06 27.74
N ILE A 33 64.12 32.98 28.13
CA ILE A 33 64.11 33.61 29.46
C ILE A 33 62.68 33.66 30.01
N MET A 34 62.44 32.93 31.10
CA MET A 34 61.18 32.96 31.84
C MET A 34 61.35 33.83 33.09
N PHE A 35 60.96 35.10 32.99
CA PHE A 35 61.03 36.07 34.08
C PHE A 35 59.69 36.30 34.80
N ASP A 36 58.55 35.93 34.20
CA ASP A 36 57.21 36.11 34.76
C ASP A 36 56.45 34.77 34.63
N PRO A 37 56.80 33.73 35.41
CA PRO A 37 56.16 32.42 35.32
C PRO A 37 54.69 32.45 35.77
N SER A 38 53.83 31.64 35.15
CA SER A 38 52.45 31.45 35.62
C SER A 38 52.34 30.76 36.99
N GLY A 39 53.45 30.15 37.44
CA GLY A 39 53.63 29.50 38.73
C GLY A 39 54.08 30.47 39.82
N SER A 40 55.17 30.14 40.52
CA SER A 40 55.74 30.97 41.58
C SER A 40 56.87 31.86 41.10
N GLU A 41 56.74 33.15 41.36
CA GLU A 41 57.77 34.21 41.21
C GLU A 41 59.02 34.06 42.11
N TYR A 42 59.17 32.91 42.77
CA TYR A 42 60.27 32.68 43.71
C TYR A 42 61.16 31.51 43.29
N TYR A 43 60.67 30.64 42.40
CA TYR A 43 61.37 29.42 42.05
C TYR A 43 60.96 28.82 40.71
N ASP A 44 60.04 29.43 39.95
CA ASP A 44 59.67 28.97 38.60
C ASP A 44 60.32 29.81 37.49
N GLU A 45 61.21 30.74 37.83
CA GLU A 45 62.04 31.44 36.84
C GLU A 45 63.10 30.50 36.24
N PHE A 46 63.44 30.71 34.98
CA PHE A 46 64.57 30.02 34.36
C PHE A 46 65.23 30.83 33.26
N ILE A 47 66.49 30.49 33.00
CA ILE A 47 67.24 31.00 31.85
C ILE A 47 67.79 29.81 31.07
N GLU A 48 67.59 29.83 29.76
CA GLU A 48 68.04 28.77 28.87
C GLU A 48 69.19 29.22 27.96
N ILE A 49 70.13 28.31 27.77
CA ILE A 49 71.26 28.46 26.86
C ILE A 49 71.31 27.32 25.84
N TYR A 50 71.87 27.59 24.66
CA TYR A 50 72.04 26.61 23.59
C TYR A 50 73.48 26.57 23.07
N ASN A 51 74.00 25.35 22.84
CA ASN A 51 75.30 25.15 22.19
C ASN A 51 75.15 25.10 20.67
N THR A 52 75.56 26.18 19.99
CA THR A 52 75.46 26.32 18.53
C THR A 52 76.49 25.48 17.77
N SER A 53 77.48 24.87 18.43
CA SER A 53 78.45 23.99 17.76
C SER A 53 77.81 22.68 17.34
N ALA A 54 78.08 22.27 16.10
CA ALA A 54 77.68 20.97 15.56
C ALA A 54 78.57 19.81 16.04
N THR A 55 79.75 20.11 16.60
CA THR A 55 80.77 19.09 16.89
C THR A 55 81.34 19.14 18.31
N ASP A 56 81.37 20.33 18.92
CA ASP A 56 82.11 20.55 20.15
C ASP A 56 81.19 20.67 21.36
N SER A 57 81.51 19.93 22.42
CA SER A 57 80.89 20.08 23.73
C SER A 57 81.62 21.14 24.56
N ILE A 58 80.91 21.90 25.39
CA ILE A 58 81.48 22.86 26.34
C ILE A 58 81.26 22.37 27.77
N ASP A 59 82.28 22.51 28.61
CA ASP A 59 82.14 22.34 30.06
C ASP A 59 81.87 23.72 30.70
N LEU A 60 80.71 23.84 31.34
CA LEU A 60 80.25 25.06 31.99
C LEU A 60 80.80 25.21 33.43
N SER A 61 81.74 24.36 33.85
CA SER A 61 82.42 24.48 35.15
C SER A 61 83.03 25.86 35.34
N GLY A 62 82.60 26.58 36.37
CA GLY A 62 83.10 27.92 36.71
C GLY A 62 82.50 29.07 35.88
N TRP A 63 81.51 28.80 35.03
CA TRP A 63 80.75 29.84 34.34
C TRP A 63 79.78 30.52 35.30
N GLN A 64 79.38 31.75 34.96
CA GLN A 64 78.55 32.59 35.84
C GLN A 64 77.43 33.25 35.05
N ILE A 65 76.31 33.54 35.72
CA ILE A 65 75.16 34.26 35.19
C ILE A 65 74.85 35.48 36.06
N SER A 66 74.26 36.54 35.49
CA SER A 66 73.98 37.78 36.20
C SER A 66 72.78 38.50 35.60
N ASP A 67 71.96 39.12 36.44
CA ASP A 67 70.87 40.06 36.12
C ASP A 67 71.36 41.53 36.06
N GLY A 68 72.68 41.76 36.17
CA GLY A 68 73.29 43.09 36.29
C GLY A 68 73.34 43.66 37.71
N SER A 69 72.70 43.01 38.69
CA SER A 69 72.68 43.42 40.10
C SER A 69 73.50 42.47 41.00
N GLY A 70 73.48 41.17 40.69
CA GLY A 70 74.22 40.08 41.34
C GLY A 70 74.85 39.13 40.32
N ILE A 71 75.82 38.30 40.75
CA ILE A 71 76.48 37.30 39.90
C ILE A 71 76.40 35.96 40.61
N ASP A 72 75.89 34.94 39.91
CA ASP A 72 75.69 33.58 40.42
C ASP A 72 76.58 32.59 39.66
N ASN A 73 77.10 31.58 40.35
CA ASN A 73 77.85 30.51 39.69
C ASN A 73 76.87 29.47 39.14
N ILE A 74 77.06 29.08 37.88
CA ILE A 74 76.31 27.98 37.27
C ILE A 74 76.88 26.66 37.78
N ILE A 75 76.04 25.85 38.40
CA ILE A 75 76.37 24.54 38.93
C ILE A 75 75.47 23.46 38.32
N ALA A 76 75.94 22.21 38.35
CA ALA A 76 75.14 21.07 37.91
C ALA A 76 74.03 20.78 38.93
N HIS A 77 72.79 20.62 38.46
CA HIS A 77 71.74 20.01 39.29
C HIS A 77 71.93 18.48 39.31
N VAL A 78 72.04 17.88 38.12
CA VAL A 78 72.32 16.45 37.89
C VAL A 78 73.27 16.27 36.70
N HIS A 79 74.05 15.18 36.66
CA HIS A 79 74.88 14.77 35.51
C HIS A 79 76.03 15.69 35.04
N GLY A 80 76.45 16.66 35.88
CA GLY A 80 77.63 17.51 35.60
C GLY A 80 77.28 18.74 34.74
N THR A 81 78.29 19.49 34.32
CA THR A 81 78.15 20.81 33.65
C THR A 81 78.46 20.78 32.16
N LYS A 82 78.57 19.59 31.57
CA LYS A 82 79.03 19.44 30.18
C LYS A 82 77.86 19.51 29.20
N LEU A 83 77.76 20.62 28.47
CA LEU A 83 76.78 20.85 27.41
C LEU A 83 77.29 20.28 26.08
N ALA A 84 76.62 19.26 25.56
CA ALA A 84 76.95 18.58 24.32
C ALA A 84 76.69 19.47 23.08
N PRO A 85 77.23 19.12 21.89
CA PRO A 85 76.94 19.85 20.65
C PRO A 85 75.43 19.86 20.38
N GLN A 86 74.86 21.00 19.97
CA GLN A 86 73.43 21.17 19.68
C GLN A 86 72.47 20.85 20.83
N GLN A 87 72.95 20.87 22.08
CA GLN A 87 72.14 20.59 23.27
C GLN A 87 71.66 21.89 23.94
N PHE A 88 70.45 21.87 24.48
CA PHE A 88 69.91 22.92 25.36
C PHE A 88 70.36 22.70 26.81
N GLY A 89 70.68 23.79 27.49
CA GLY A 89 70.99 23.83 28.92
C GLY A 89 70.00 24.73 29.63
N LEU A 90 69.22 24.15 30.53
CA LEU A 90 68.19 24.86 31.28
C LEU A 90 68.71 25.17 32.68
N ILE A 91 68.87 26.45 33.01
CA ILE A 91 69.30 26.92 34.33
C ILE A 91 68.03 27.27 35.11
N LEU A 92 67.72 26.46 36.11
CA LEU A 92 66.56 26.64 36.99
C LEU A 92 66.98 27.22 38.33
N ASP A 93 66.08 27.96 38.96
CA ASP A 93 66.24 28.35 40.36
C ASP A 93 66.46 27.11 41.26
N ALA A 94 67.35 27.20 42.25
CA ALA A 94 67.60 26.07 43.15
C ALA A 94 66.35 25.65 43.95
N GLY A 95 65.46 26.60 44.24
CA GLY A 95 64.17 26.38 44.89
C GLY A 95 63.19 25.57 44.04
N TYR A 96 63.33 25.55 42.71
CA TYR A 96 62.43 24.82 41.81
C TYR A 96 62.33 23.34 42.20
N PHE A 97 63.50 22.70 42.42
CA PHE A 97 63.60 21.26 42.62
C PHE A 97 62.96 20.75 43.91
N GLU A 98 62.75 21.62 44.89
CA GLU A 98 62.10 21.27 46.16
C GLU A 98 60.63 21.70 46.21
N ASN A 99 60.25 22.75 45.45
CA ASN A 99 58.99 23.46 45.65
C ASN A 99 58.06 23.44 44.42
N SER A 100 58.53 23.01 43.25
CA SER A 100 57.75 23.06 42.01
C SER A 100 57.91 21.83 41.13
N VAL A 101 56.91 21.64 40.27
CA VAL A 101 56.87 20.66 39.18
C VAL A 101 56.33 21.29 37.90
N GLN A 102 56.31 22.63 37.80
CA GLN A 102 55.64 23.38 36.73
C GLN A 102 56.09 22.93 35.34
N TYR A 103 57.38 22.65 35.16
CA TYR A 103 57.97 22.24 33.89
C TYR A 103 58.12 20.71 33.76
N GLN A 104 57.63 19.94 34.73
CA GLN A 104 57.70 18.49 34.70
C GLN A 104 56.90 17.94 33.52
N GLY A 105 57.56 17.18 32.64
CA GLY A 105 56.97 16.63 31.42
C GLY A 105 57.03 17.56 30.21
N LEU A 106 57.46 18.82 30.38
CA LEU A 106 57.79 19.73 29.29
C LEU A 106 59.27 19.63 28.90
N ILE A 107 60.15 19.48 29.88
CA ILE A 107 61.59 19.38 29.65
C ILE A 107 61.96 18.00 29.10
N PRO A 108 62.59 17.92 27.91
CA PRO A 108 63.00 16.64 27.32
C PRO A 108 64.20 16.03 28.07
N GLU A 109 64.33 14.69 28.00
CA GLU A 109 65.35 13.94 28.74
C GLU A 109 66.79 14.30 28.36
N ASP A 110 67.01 14.84 27.16
CA ASP A 110 68.30 15.23 26.65
C ASP A 110 68.66 16.70 26.93
N ALA A 111 67.80 17.49 27.56
CA ALA A 111 68.18 18.82 28.06
C ALA A 111 69.13 18.71 29.27
N LEU A 112 70.19 19.52 29.29
CA LEU A 112 71.10 19.58 30.43
C LEU A 112 70.50 20.46 31.53
N ILE A 113 70.22 19.88 32.70
CA ILE A 113 69.63 20.62 33.82
C ILE A 113 70.72 21.18 34.74
N LEU A 114 70.73 22.51 34.85
CA LEU A 114 71.65 23.30 35.63
C LEU A 114 70.89 24.11 36.68
N THR A 115 71.63 24.65 37.64
CA THR A 115 71.08 25.58 38.63
C THR A 115 72.16 26.58 39.06
N ILE A 116 71.77 27.53 39.91
CA ILE A 116 72.65 28.54 40.48
C ILE A 116 73.09 28.13 41.90
N ASP A 117 74.22 28.66 42.37
CA ASP A 117 74.79 28.30 43.68
C ASP A 117 74.12 28.99 44.89
N ASN A 118 73.19 29.90 44.62
CA ASN A 118 72.25 30.49 45.55
C ASN A 118 70.80 30.13 45.15
N GLY A 119 69.80 30.73 45.79
CA GLY A 119 68.39 30.34 45.63
C GLY A 119 67.49 31.37 44.95
N THR A 120 68.09 32.31 44.21
CA THR A 120 67.40 33.36 43.42
C THR A 120 68.37 33.88 42.37
N PHE A 121 67.93 34.08 41.12
CA PHE A 121 68.77 34.75 40.11
C PHE A 121 69.17 36.16 40.59
N GLY A 122 70.45 36.49 40.45
CA GLY A 122 71.02 37.76 40.86
C GLY A 122 70.89 38.02 42.36
N SER A 123 70.38 39.21 42.71
CA SER A 123 70.21 39.59 44.12
C SER A 123 68.82 39.31 44.68
N SER A 124 67.80 39.14 43.83
CA SER A 124 66.39 39.08 44.27
C SER A 124 65.42 38.35 43.33
N GLY A 125 65.89 37.55 42.37
CA GLY A 125 65.07 37.02 41.28
C GLY A 125 65.02 37.98 40.09
N LEU A 126 64.43 37.55 38.98
CA LEU A 126 64.22 38.38 37.80
C LEU A 126 63.03 39.33 38.02
N SER A 127 63.10 40.56 37.49
CA SER A 127 62.02 41.54 37.70
C SER A 127 60.94 41.51 36.62
N ASN A 128 59.68 41.30 37.01
CA ASN A 128 58.51 41.35 36.12
C ASN A 128 58.04 42.80 35.85
N SER A 129 58.72 43.80 36.41
CA SER A 129 58.32 45.21 36.32
C SER A 129 59.44 46.15 35.85
N THR A 130 60.68 45.64 35.80
CA THR A 130 61.84 46.35 35.28
C THR A 130 62.62 45.40 34.37
N SER A 131 62.88 45.79 33.13
CA SER A 131 63.69 44.98 32.21
C SER A 131 65.14 44.98 32.70
N GLU A 132 65.68 43.79 32.96
CA GLU A 132 67.03 43.57 33.46
C GLU A 132 67.90 42.87 32.40
N PRO A 133 69.21 43.17 32.36
CA PRO A 133 70.12 42.46 31.47
C PRO A 133 70.51 41.10 32.03
N ILE A 134 70.35 40.05 31.25
CA ILE A 134 70.91 38.74 31.54
C ILE A 134 72.29 38.64 30.88
N PHE A 135 73.35 38.54 31.67
CA PHE A 135 74.72 38.32 31.22
C PHE A 135 75.16 36.87 31.47
N LEU A 136 75.80 36.27 30.48
CA LEU A 136 76.51 35.00 30.63
C LEU A 136 78.02 35.23 30.57
N PHE A 137 78.75 34.75 31.57
CA PHE A 137 80.21 34.84 31.66
C PHE A 137 80.86 33.47 31.60
N SER A 138 81.98 33.38 30.87
CA SER A 138 82.83 32.19 30.84
C SER A 138 83.62 31.99 32.14
N SER A 139 84.23 30.81 32.30
CA SER A 139 85.14 30.51 33.43
C SER A 139 86.35 31.45 33.60
N THR A 140 86.70 32.24 32.58
CA THR A 140 87.76 33.27 32.62
C THR A 140 87.23 34.67 32.91
N GLY A 141 85.91 34.83 33.03
CA GLY A 141 85.22 36.11 33.28
C GLY A 141 84.88 36.91 32.02
N ASP A 142 85.10 36.37 30.83
CA ASP A 142 84.71 37.02 29.57
C ASP A 142 83.20 36.94 29.37
N THR A 143 82.55 38.05 29.00
CA THR A 143 81.13 38.08 28.63
C THR A 143 80.92 37.38 27.30
N ILE A 144 80.06 36.35 27.31
CA ILE A 144 79.75 35.47 26.20
C ILE A 144 78.60 36.02 25.37
N THR A 145 77.51 36.40 26.04
CA THR A 145 76.29 36.96 25.46
C THR A 145 75.58 37.77 26.54
N PHE A 146 74.73 38.70 26.13
CA PHE A 146 73.78 39.34 27.01
C PHE A 146 72.49 39.71 26.27
N TYR A 147 71.38 39.77 27.00
CA TYR A 147 70.08 40.17 26.47
C TYR A 147 69.27 40.91 27.53
N PHE A 148 68.44 41.88 27.11
CA PHE A 148 67.47 42.56 27.98
C PHE A 148 66.08 42.00 27.63
N TYR A 149 65.47 41.26 28.55
CA TYR A 149 64.14 40.69 28.32
C TYR A 149 63.07 41.80 28.28
N SER A 150 62.07 41.63 27.42
CA SER A 150 60.93 42.54 27.31
C SER A 150 59.88 42.29 28.39
N LEU A 151 59.18 43.34 28.79
CA LEU A 151 58.11 43.28 29.79
C LEU A 151 56.72 43.30 29.13
N ASP A 152 56.60 42.72 27.93
CA ASP A 152 55.36 42.73 27.13
C ASP A 152 54.67 41.36 27.05
N ASN A 153 55.10 40.43 27.91
CA ASN A 153 54.61 39.07 27.99
C ASN A 153 53.48 38.97 29.02
N GLU A 154 52.53 38.07 28.80
CA GLU A 154 51.60 37.64 29.86
C GLU A 154 52.28 36.61 30.76
N PRO A 155 51.89 36.48 32.05
CA PRO A 155 52.47 35.50 32.95
C PRO A 155 52.44 34.08 32.37
N GLY A 156 53.59 33.42 32.37
CA GLY A 156 53.84 32.08 31.83
C GLY A 156 54.35 32.06 30.39
N TYR A 157 54.52 33.19 29.70
CA TYR A 157 55.10 33.23 28.36
C TYR A 157 56.51 33.84 28.42
N SER A 158 57.52 33.03 28.14
CA SER A 158 58.93 33.45 28.14
C SER A 158 59.26 34.34 26.95
N ASP A 159 60.37 35.08 27.06
CA ASP A 159 61.06 35.65 25.91
C ASP A 159 61.84 34.55 25.21
N GLU A 160 61.59 34.38 23.92
CA GLU A 160 62.24 33.36 23.10
C GLU A 160 62.99 33.98 21.92
N LYS A 161 64.20 33.49 21.68
CA LYS A 161 65.01 33.91 20.53
C LYS A 161 64.48 33.32 19.22
N ILE A 162 64.30 34.13 18.18
CA ILE A 162 63.71 33.75 16.88
C ILE A 162 64.69 32.92 16.04
N ASP A 163 65.95 33.33 15.97
CA ASP A 163 67.03 32.60 15.31
C ASP A 163 68.23 32.48 16.26
N LEU A 164 68.49 31.24 16.71
CA LEU A 164 69.58 30.91 17.64
C LEU A 164 70.98 31.25 17.08
N PHE A 165 71.12 31.39 15.76
CA PHE A 165 72.39 31.69 15.10
C PHE A 165 72.55 33.19 14.76
N ALA A 166 71.51 33.99 14.97
CA ALA A 166 71.56 35.44 14.82
C ALA A 166 71.97 36.15 16.13
N GLY A 167 72.19 37.46 16.05
CA GLY A 167 72.63 38.28 17.19
C GLY A 167 71.58 38.40 18.30
N ASP A 168 71.99 38.98 19.43
CA ASP A 168 71.15 39.15 20.62
C ASP A 168 70.33 40.47 20.61
N GLY A 169 70.16 41.09 19.45
CA GLY A 169 69.34 42.29 19.30
C GLY A 169 67.86 42.00 19.51
N ILE A 170 67.12 42.96 20.07
CA ILE A 170 65.69 42.81 20.40
C ILE A 170 64.82 42.43 19.19
N GLU A 171 65.27 42.73 17.97
CA GLU A 171 64.61 42.31 16.73
C GLU A 171 64.63 40.79 16.47
N ASN A 172 65.42 40.05 17.24
CA ASN A 172 65.59 38.60 17.14
C ASN A 172 65.00 37.86 18.35
N TRP A 173 64.12 38.51 19.12
CA TRP A 173 63.40 37.92 20.24
C TRP A 173 61.91 38.22 20.09
N GLU A 174 61.07 37.28 20.48
CA GLU A 174 59.61 37.39 20.49
C GLU A 174 59.04 36.60 21.69
N ASN A 175 57.84 36.96 22.11
CA ASN A 175 57.17 36.31 23.23
C ASN A 175 56.72 34.91 22.79
N SER A 176 56.95 33.92 23.66
CA SER A 176 56.56 32.53 23.41
C SER A 176 55.11 32.41 22.94
N LYS A 177 54.85 31.51 22.00
CA LYS A 177 53.50 31.11 21.58
C LYS A 177 52.94 30.01 22.46
N THR A 178 53.71 29.52 23.44
CA THR A 178 53.38 28.37 24.28
C THR A 178 53.35 28.78 25.76
N LEU A 179 52.29 28.41 26.47
CA LEU A 179 52.22 28.61 27.91
C LEU A 179 53.30 27.75 28.61
N ASN A 180 54.01 28.35 29.55
CA ASN A 180 55.22 27.86 30.22
C ASN A 180 56.47 27.80 29.34
N GLY A 181 56.46 28.42 28.16
CA GLY A 181 57.61 28.48 27.27
C GLY A 181 57.94 27.14 26.61
N THR A 182 59.19 27.00 26.16
CA THR A 182 59.73 25.79 25.49
C THR A 182 60.98 25.23 26.17
N PRO A 183 60.98 25.02 27.50
CA PRO A 183 62.18 24.65 28.23
C PRO A 183 62.76 23.31 27.75
N GLY A 184 64.01 23.36 27.31
CA GLY A 184 64.83 22.29 26.74
C GLY A 184 64.57 21.99 25.27
N LEU A 185 63.73 22.77 24.57
CA LEU A 185 63.29 22.54 23.20
C LEU A 185 63.64 23.73 22.29
N PHE A 186 63.43 23.56 20.98
CA PHE A 186 63.47 24.72 20.09
C PHE A 186 62.29 25.64 20.37
N ASN A 187 62.61 26.93 20.50
CA ASN A 187 61.67 28.03 20.65
C ASN A 187 60.46 27.96 19.70
N SER A 188 59.28 28.24 20.24
CA SER A 188 58.01 28.30 19.52
C SER A 188 57.92 29.46 18.52
N VAL A 189 58.72 30.52 18.71
CA VAL A 189 58.87 31.64 17.77
C VAL A 189 59.93 31.39 16.70
N ARG A 190 60.62 30.24 16.74
CA ARG A 190 61.69 29.90 15.81
C ARG A 190 61.21 30.04 14.37
N LYS A 191 62.01 30.73 13.53
CA LYS A 191 61.81 30.70 12.08
C LYS A 191 62.36 29.40 11.51
N LEU A 192 61.47 28.55 11.01
CA LEU A 192 61.84 27.35 10.27
C LEU A 192 62.49 27.73 8.94
N SER A 193 63.59 27.07 8.60
CA SER A 193 64.34 27.36 7.39
C SER A 193 63.71 26.69 6.18
N LEU A 194 63.29 25.44 6.34
CA LEU A 194 62.72 24.58 5.32
C LEU A 194 61.33 24.14 5.81
N ASP A 195 60.29 24.84 5.36
CA ASP A 195 58.91 24.63 5.81
C ASP A 195 57.94 24.93 4.67
N VAL A 196 57.02 23.99 4.43
CA VAL A 196 55.98 24.03 3.41
C VAL A 196 54.64 23.86 4.09
N SER A 197 53.70 24.77 3.83
CA SER A 197 52.31 24.62 4.28
C SER A 197 51.36 24.35 3.11
N ALA A 198 50.27 23.64 3.40
CA ALA A 198 49.26 23.25 2.44
C ALA A 198 47.86 23.79 2.82
N ASN A 199 47.08 24.18 1.82
CA ASN A 199 45.66 24.52 1.97
C ASN A 199 44.86 23.86 0.83
N LEU A 200 43.63 23.43 1.12
CA LEU A 200 42.73 22.82 0.15
C LEU A 200 41.36 23.50 0.20
N THR A 201 40.85 23.89 -0.96
CA THR A 201 39.47 24.37 -1.12
C THR A 201 38.79 23.60 -2.23
N ALA A 202 37.48 23.37 -2.09
CA ALA A 202 36.64 22.77 -3.10
C ALA A 202 35.62 23.80 -3.62
N SER A 203 35.40 23.83 -4.93
CA SER A 203 34.44 24.74 -5.55
C SER A 203 33.56 24.00 -6.57
N PRO A 204 32.23 24.05 -6.42
CA PRO A 204 31.50 24.59 -5.26
C PRO A 204 31.60 23.67 -4.01
N GLU A 205 31.35 24.22 -2.82
CA GLU A 205 31.26 23.44 -1.56
C GLU A 205 29.97 22.62 -1.47
N THR A 206 28.91 23.06 -2.17
CA THR A 206 27.66 22.33 -2.35
C THR A 206 27.34 22.19 -3.84
N ALA A 207 26.94 21.00 -4.28
CA ALA A 207 26.68 20.72 -5.69
C ALA A 207 25.52 19.75 -5.88
N GLN A 208 24.88 19.78 -7.04
CA GLN A 208 23.90 18.76 -7.41
C GLN A 208 24.59 17.49 -7.92
N SER A 209 23.90 16.35 -7.85
CA SER A 209 24.43 15.08 -8.37
C SER A 209 24.83 15.20 -9.85
N GLY A 210 26.06 14.76 -10.17
CA GLY A 210 26.64 14.85 -11.51
C GLY A 210 27.30 16.20 -11.86
N GLN A 211 27.31 17.18 -10.96
CA GLN A 211 28.09 18.41 -11.12
C GLN A 211 29.56 18.18 -10.76
N ALA A 212 30.46 18.67 -11.60
CA ALA A 212 31.90 18.55 -11.37
C ALA A 212 32.36 19.48 -10.23
N ILE A 213 33.30 18.99 -9.42
CA ILE A 213 33.93 19.71 -8.32
C ILE A 213 35.37 20.03 -8.68
N MET A 214 35.78 21.29 -8.52
CA MET A 214 37.18 21.69 -8.65
C MET A 214 37.84 21.78 -7.28
N LEU A 215 38.90 21.00 -7.08
CA LEU A 215 39.77 21.11 -5.91
C LEU A 215 40.94 22.04 -6.26
N SER A 216 41.17 23.04 -5.40
CA SER A 216 42.28 23.99 -5.50
C SER A 216 43.19 23.83 -4.28
N ALA A 217 44.40 23.33 -4.51
CA ALA A 217 45.43 23.20 -3.51
C ALA A 217 46.42 24.36 -3.61
N SER A 218 46.71 25.00 -2.48
CA SER A 218 47.74 26.04 -2.34
C SER A 218 48.92 25.50 -1.54
N ILE A 219 50.10 25.43 -2.14
CA ILE A 219 51.33 25.00 -1.46
C ILE A 219 52.25 26.21 -1.29
N THR A 220 52.52 26.59 -0.05
CA THR A 220 53.26 27.82 0.27
C THR A 220 54.58 27.48 0.93
N ASN A 221 55.68 28.12 0.51
CA ASN A 221 56.92 28.09 1.26
C ASN A 221 56.77 28.98 2.51
N ALA A 222 56.49 28.36 3.66
CA ALA A 222 56.35 29.04 4.95
C ALA A 222 57.72 29.27 5.62
N GLY A 223 58.77 28.59 5.15
CA GLY A 223 60.13 28.75 5.63
C GLY A 223 60.88 29.95 5.04
N ASN A 224 62.05 30.25 5.61
CA ASN A 224 62.90 31.37 5.18
C ASN A 224 63.95 31.02 4.10
N SER A 225 64.04 29.75 3.68
CA SER A 225 64.95 29.27 2.62
C SER A 225 64.17 28.78 1.40
N PRO A 226 64.75 28.86 0.18
CA PRO A 226 64.08 28.35 -1.02
C PRO A 226 63.84 26.84 -0.97
N VAL A 227 62.64 26.40 -1.34
CA VAL A 227 62.23 24.97 -1.37
C VAL A 227 61.85 24.53 -2.79
N SER A 228 62.02 23.25 -3.09
CA SER A 228 61.63 22.63 -4.38
C SER A 228 61.47 21.12 -4.22
N ASN A 229 60.96 20.45 -5.26
CA ASN A 229 60.72 18.98 -5.28
C ASN A 229 59.65 18.52 -4.29
N ILE A 230 58.62 19.34 -4.08
CA ILE A 230 57.49 19.04 -3.20
C ILE A 230 56.53 18.11 -3.95
N LYS A 231 56.14 17.00 -3.33
CA LYS A 231 55.16 16.05 -3.90
C LYS A 231 53.80 16.30 -3.30
N VAL A 232 52.77 16.46 -4.12
CA VAL A 232 51.42 16.78 -3.67
C VAL A 232 50.46 15.66 -4.09
N LYS A 233 49.66 15.18 -3.15
CA LYS A 233 48.68 14.11 -3.37
C LYS A 233 47.31 14.53 -2.84
N PHE A 234 46.28 14.22 -3.61
CA PHE A 234 44.88 14.39 -3.22
C PHE A 234 44.29 13.03 -2.85
N PHE A 235 43.35 13.01 -1.90
CA PHE A 235 42.64 11.83 -1.45
C PHE A 235 41.16 12.14 -1.26
N LEU A 236 40.29 11.14 -1.47
CA LEU A 236 38.89 11.15 -1.05
C LEU A 236 38.75 10.10 0.04
N ASP A 237 38.37 10.52 1.25
CA ASP A 237 38.07 9.60 2.36
C ASP A 237 36.76 8.85 2.03
N LYS A 238 36.90 7.62 1.52
CA LYS A 238 35.77 6.85 0.98
C LYS A 238 35.08 6.01 2.06
N ASN A 239 35.82 5.67 3.12
CA ASN A 239 35.35 4.82 4.20
C ASN A 239 35.07 5.60 5.50
N PHE A 240 35.30 6.92 5.50
CA PHE A 240 35.05 7.84 6.60
C PHE A 240 35.84 7.52 7.88
N ASP A 241 37.01 6.89 7.73
CA ASP A 241 37.88 6.57 8.87
C ASP A 241 38.96 7.62 9.12
N SER A 242 39.05 8.65 8.27
CA SER A 242 40.08 9.69 8.30
C SER A 242 41.53 9.19 8.16
N LEU A 243 41.73 7.92 7.78
CA LEU A 243 43.03 7.28 7.57
C LEU A 243 43.30 7.10 6.08
N LEU A 244 44.15 7.97 5.55
CA LEU A 244 44.42 8.02 4.12
C LEU A 244 45.16 6.79 3.61
N SER A 245 44.54 6.09 2.66
CA SER A 245 45.11 4.93 1.99
C SER A 245 45.50 5.20 0.53
N THR A 246 46.31 4.32 -0.06
CA THR A 246 46.65 4.42 -1.49
C THR A 246 45.47 4.19 -2.43
N GLU A 247 44.41 3.52 -1.97
CA GLU A 247 43.18 3.25 -2.76
C GLU A 247 42.23 4.46 -2.81
N GLU A 248 42.48 5.44 -1.95
CA GLU A 248 41.74 6.69 -1.83
C GLU A 248 42.42 7.85 -2.57
N GLN A 249 43.65 7.64 -3.04
CA GLN A 249 44.38 8.65 -3.80
C GLN A 249 43.62 8.99 -5.09
N ILE A 250 43.44 10.29 -5.31
CA ILE A 250 42.84 10.86 -6.51
C ILE A 250 43.97 11.22 -7.47
N GLY A 251 43.93 10.62 -8.67
CA GLY A 251 44.87 10.95 -9.74
C GLY A 251 46.34 10.62 -9.42
N SER A 252 47.24 11.20 -10.21
CA SER A 252 48.69 11.05 -10.04
C SER A 252 49.26 12.06 -9.05
N THR A 253 50.38 11.72 -8.40
CA THR A 253 51.14 12.67 -7.59
C THR A 253 51.63 13.84 -8.43
N HIS A 254 51.34 15.06 -8.00
CA HIS A 254 51.87 16.29 -8.59
C HIS A 254 53.25 16.59 -8.02
N LEU A 255 54.19 17.02 -8.86
CA LEU A 255 55.55 17.36 -8.44
C LEU A 255 55.81 18.84 -8.74
N ILE A 256 56.04 19.63 -7.69
CA ILE A 256 56.46 21.02 -7.81
C ILE A 256 57.98 21.05 -7.98
N THR A 257 58.43 21.22 -9.22
CA THR A 257 59.87 21.31 -9.55
C THR A 257 60.41 22.74 -9.50
N ASN A 258 59.53 23.73 -9.54
CA ASN A 258 59.91 25.14 -9.43
C ASN A 258 60.46 25.40 -8.02
N VAL A 259 61.45 26.29 -7.94
CA VAL A 259 61.94 26.78 -6.65
C VAL A 259 60.96 27.83 -6.14
N LEU A 260 60.36 27.58 -4.99
CA LEU A 260 59.50 28.53 -4.28
C LEU A 260 60.37 29.34 -3.32
N LEU A 261 60.41 30.65 -3.52
CA LEU A 261 61.00 31.58 -2.56
C LEU A 261 60.08 31.74 -1.34
N THR A 262 60.61 32.26 -0.23
CA THR A 262 59.85 32.49 1.00
C THR A 262 58.58 33.28 0.74
N GLY A 263 57.44 32.75 1.19
CA GLY A 263 56.11 33.32 1.02
C GLY A 263 55.49 33.11 -0.36
N GLU A 264 56.18 32.49 -1.32
CA GLU A 264 55.58 32.14 -2.61
C GLU A 264 54.67 30.91 -2.48
N THR A 265 53.59 30.93 -3.26
CA THR A 265 52.57 29.88 -3.29
C THR A 265 52.43 29.33 -4.71
N GLU A 266 52.44 28.01 -4.84
CA GLU A 266 52.05 27.30 -6.07
C GLU A 266 50.60 26.81 -5.95
N GLN A 267 49.82 27.00 -7.03
CA GLN A 267 48.43 26.52 -7.10
C GLN A 267 48.34 25.25 -7.94
N ILE A 268 47.67 24.24 -7.42
CA ILE A 268 47.41 22.97 -8.13
C ILE A 268 45.90 22.74 -8.18
N PHE A 269 45.41 22.42 -9.36
CA PHE A 269 43.99 22.15 -9.58
C PHE A 269 43.78 20.68 -9.98
N THR A 270 42.75 20.07 -9.42
CA THR A 270 42.22 18.79 -9.92
C THR A 270 40.70 18.85 -9.98
N THR A 271 40.09 18.14 -10.92
CA THR A 271 38.64 18.13 -11.13
C THR A 271 38.10 16.73 -10.87
N ILE A 272 36.98 16.67 -10.14
CA ILE A 272 36.21 15.45 -9.90
C ILE A 272 34.93 15.56 -10.71
N ASP A 273 34.81 14.77 -11.78
CA ASP A 273 33.70 14.90 -12.73
C ASP A 273 32.34 14.53 -12.12
N THR A 274 32.31 13.48 -11.30
CA THR A 274 31.06 12.98 -10.70
C THR A 274 31.31 12.43 -9.30
N LEU A 275 30.49 12.88 -8.34
CA LEU A 275 30.39 12.31 -7.01
C LEU A 275 28.96 11.80 -6.78
N LYS A 276 28.83 10.78 -5.94
CA LYS A 276 27.52 10.33 -5.47
C LYS A 276 26.93 11.36 -4.51
N SER A 277 25.61 11.38 -4.37
CA SER A 277 24.92 12.17 -3.35
C SER A 277 25.43 11.84 -1.94
N GLY A 278 25.46 12.84 -1.07
CA GLY A 278 25.99 12.74 0.29
C GLY A 278 27.21 13.63 0.54
N LYS A 279 27.81 13.44 1.71
CA LYS A 279 28.96 14.19 2.20
C LYS A 279 30.27 13.50 1.77
N HIS A 280 31.23 14.29 1.31
CA HIS A 280 32.56 13.82 0.87
C HIS A 280 33.63 14.69 1.49
N ILE A 281 34.69 14.07 2.04
CA ILE A 281 35.83 14.79 2.60
C ILE A 281 37.06 14.51 1.74
N PHE A 282 37.63 15.57 1.20
CA PHE A 282 38.87 15.54 0.47
C PHE A 282 40.04 15.88 1.38
N TYR A 283 41.16 15.21 1.17
CA TYR A 283 42.42 15.52 1.83
C TYR A 283 43.51 15.82 0.82
N LEU A 284 44.45 16.64 1.24
CA LEU A 284 45.65 17.03 0.54
C LEU A 284 46.84 16.76 1.45
N ILE A 285 47.89 16.13 0.92
CA ILE A 285 49.18 16.04 1.60
C ILE A 285 50.27 16.60 0.67
N ALA A 286 51.01 17.58 1.18
CA ALA A 286 52.29 18.01 0.63
C ALA A 286 53.42 17.23 1.34
N TYR A 287 54.26 16.57 0.56
CA TYR A 287 55.41 15.83 1.06
C TYR A 287 56.69 16.54 0.65
N PHE A 288 57.42 17.02 1.65
CA PHE A 288 58.76 17.56 1.53
C PHE A 288 59.65 16.91 2.58
N GLU A 289 60.69 16.18 2.16
CA GLU A 289 61.47 15.30 3.05
C GLU A 289 62.31 16.07 4.09
N ALA A 290 62.71 17.30 3.75
CA ALA A 290 63.48 18.17 4.63
C ALA A 290 62.62 19.18 5.40
N ASP A 291 61.30 18.96 5.40
CA ASP A 291 60.34 19.83 6.08
C ASP A 291 60.51 19.78 7.60
N GLN A 292 60.45 20.93 8.24
CA GLN A 292 60.66 21.09 9.67
C GLN A 292 59.34 21.19 10.47
N ASP A 293 58.18 21.31 9.81
CA ASP A 293 56.83 21.27 10.40
C ASP A 293 55.87 20.42 9.55
N SER A 294 55.87 19.11 9.81
CA SER A 294 54.99 18.19 9.09
C SER A 294 53.48 18.36 9.37
N LEU A 295 53.06 19.16 10.35
CA LEU A 295 51.64 19.27 10.73
C LEU A 295 50.85 20.21 9.82
N ASN A 296 51.50 21.25 9.28
CA ASN A 296 50.89 22.22 8.38
C ASN A 296 50.85 21.75 6.90
N ASN A 297 51.36 20.54 6.65
CA ASN A 297 51.50 19.92 5.33
C ASN A 297 50.23 19.16 4.88
N VAL A 298 49.23 19.05 5.75
CA VAL A 298 47.95 18.35 5.48
C VAL A 298 46.80 19.34 5.52
N ALA A 299 45.90 19.27 4.54
CA ALA A 299 44.67 20.07 4.51
C ALA A 299 43.48 19.21 4.09
N SER A 300 42.27 19.61 4.48
CA SER A 300 41.04 18.95 4.07
C SER A 300 39.97 19.95 3.63
N SER A 301 39.03 19.47 2.82
CA SER A 301 37.87 20.25 2.37
C SER A 301 36.66 19.33 2.21
N GLU A 302 35.52 19.74 2.75
CA GLU A 302 34.27 19.01 2.68
C GLU A 302 33.42 19.50 1.50
N VAL A 303 32.78 18.57 0.81
CA VAL A 303 31.82 18.84 -0.25
C VAL A 303 30.52 18.08 0.00
N LYS A 304 29.40 18.76 -0.21
CA LYS A 304 28.05 18.22 -0.03
C LYS A 304 27.37 18.07 -1.39
N ILE A 305 26.96 16.86 -1.73
CA ILE A 305 26.28 16.56 -2.98
C ILE A 305 24.81 16.29 -2.72
N GLY A 306 23.94 17.08 -3.35
CA GLY A 306 22.50 16.96 -3.23
C GLY A 306 21.94 15.65 -3.75
N PHE A 307 20.76 15.31 -3.27
CA PHE A 307 20.05 14.09 -3.63
C PHE A 307 19.06 14.35 -4.77
N PRO A 308 18.87 13.40 -5.70
CA PRO A 308 17.79 13.47 -6.66
C PRO A 308 16.42 13.60 -5.96
N VAL A 309 15.51 14.36 -6.53
CA VAL A 309 14.10 14.40 -6.10
C VAL A 309 13.53 12.98 -6.07
N GLY A 310 12.81 12.64 -5.00
CA GLY A 310 12.26 11.30 -4.77
C GLY A 310 13.24 10.27 -4.20
N SER A 311 14.45 10.68 -3.79
CA SER A 311 15.38 9.79 -3.07
C SER A 311 14.84 9.33 -1.71
N LEU A 312 13.94 10.12 -1.11
CA LEU A 312 13.19 9.78 0.09
C LEU A 312 11.80 10.37 -0.06
N LEU A 313 10.76 9.59 0.27
CA LEU A 313 9.37 9.93 -0.02
C LEU A 313 8.55 10.06 1.25
N ILE A 314 7.63 11.01 1.29
CA ILE A 314 6.57 11.04 2.30
C ILE A 314 5.57 9.93 1.95
N ASN A 315 5.32 9.02 2.89
CA ASN A 315 4.54 7.81 2.66
C ASN A 315 3.20 7.79 3.43
N GLU A 316 3.20 8.29 4.67
CA GLU A 316 2.02 8.29 5.52
C GLU A 316 2.06 9.49 6.49
N ILE A 317 0.89 10.06 6.80
CA ILE A 317 0.76 11.26 7.62
C ILE A 317 -0.38 11.08 8.65
N MET A 318 -0.04 11.05 9.93
CA MET A 318 -1.03 11.14 11.02
C MET A 318 -1.18 12.60 11.45
N TYR A 319 -1.97 13.36 10.70
CA TYR A 319 -2.19 14.79 10.98
C TYR A 319 -3.40 15.06 11.89
N ARG A 320 -4.23 14.03 12.16
CA ARG A 320 -5.44 14.14 12.99
C ARG A 320 -5.55 13.00 14.01
N PRO A 321 -4.61 12.88 14.96
CA PRO A 321 -4.65 11.83 15.98
C PRO A 321 -5.93 11.90 16.83
N SER A 322 -6.33 10.76 17.41
CA SER A 322 -7.30 10.74 18.52
C SER A 322 -6.66 11.19 19.83
N SER A 323 -7.45 11.36 20.90
CA SER A 323 -7.00 11.99 22.15
C SER A 323 -5.82 11.31 22.88
N ASN A 324 -5.52 10.06 22.55
CA ASN A 324 -4.42 9.27 23.10
C ASN A 324 -3.32 8.93 22.07
N GLN A 325 -3.40 9.52 20.88
CA GLN A 325 -2.43 9.38 19.80
C GLN A 325 -1.62 10.67 19.63
N VAL A 326 -0.64 10.61 18.74
CA VAL A 326 0.38 11.63 18.51
C VAL A 326 0.48 11.89 17.00
N GLU A 327 0.90 13.10 16.62
CA GLU A 327 1.21 13.44 15.23
C GLU A 327 2.56 12.84 14.79
N TRP A 328 2.59 12.33 13.56
CA TRP A 328 3.79 11.78 12.95
C TRP A 328 3.69 11.76 11.43
N ILE A 329 4.85 11.68 10.79
CA ILE A 329 5.00 11.37 9.37
C ILE A 329 5.86 10.12 9.22
N GLU A 330 5.59 9.35 8.16
CA GLU A 330 6.45 8.25 7.74
C GLU A 330 7.10 8.57 6.42
N LEU A 331 8.38 8.23 6.34
CA LEU A 331 9.22 8.35 5.18
C LEU A 331 9.55 6.97 4.63
N PHE A 332 9.63 6.83 3.31
CA PHE A 332 9.96 5.59 2.62
C PHE A 332 11.16 5.82 1.68
N ASN A 333 12.14 4.91 1.71
CA ASN A 333 13.24 4.89 0.76
C ASN A 333 12.91 3.94 -0.42
N PRO A 334 12.45 4.45 -1.58
CA PRO A 334 12.13 3.61 -2.74
C PRO A 334 13.38 3.11 -3.49
N GLY A 335 14.57 3.60 -3.11
CA GLY A 335 15.83 3.31 -3.78
C GLY A 335 16.34 1.89 -3.54
N ASN A 336 17.48 1.60 -4.16
CA ASN A 336 18.23 0.35 -4.00
C ASN A 336 19.55 0.54 -3.21
N GLN A 337 19.69 1.69 -2.54
CA GLN A 337 20.81 2.04 -1.69
C GLN A 337 20.29 2.77 -0.45
N ALA A 338 21.02 2.63 0.66
CA ALA A 338 20.72 3.38 1.87
C ALA A 338 20.90 4.90 1.65
N VAL A 339 20.03 5.68 2.26
CA VAL A 339 20.09 7.15 2.27
C VAL A 339 20.51 7.62 3.66
N ASP A 340 21.61 8.38 3.74
CA ASP A 340 22.00 9.07 4.97
C ASP A 340 21.30 10.43 5.04
N ILE A 341 20.45 10.58 6.04
CA ILE A 341 19.68 11.80 6.27
C ILE A 341 20.31 12.70 7.36
N GLN A 342 21.59 12.50 7.68
CA GLN A 342 22.34 13.44 8.51
C GLN A 342 22.26 14.87 7.94
N GLN A 343 21.92 15.84 8.78
CA GLN A 343 21.72 17.25 8.42
C GLN A 343 20.61 17.52 7.41
N TRP A 344 19.80 16.52 7.05
CA TRP A 344 18.55 16.77 6.32
C TRP A 344 17.55 17.44 7.25
N GLN A 345 16.58 18.12 6.65
CA GLN A 345 15.59 18.89 7.37
C GLN A 345 14.19 18.59 6.88
N PHE A 346 13.18 18.90 7.69
CA PHE A 346 11.78 18.90 7.29
C PHE A 346 11.02 20.07 7.90
N SER A 347 9.86 20.40 7.35
CA SER A 347 8.96 21.43 7.90
C SER A 347 7.51 21.07 7.63
N ASP A 348 6.60 21.71 8.36
CA ASP A 348 5.20 21.84 7.96
C ASP A 348 5.06 22.91 6.84
N GLY A 349 3.86 23.48 6.66
CA GLY A 349 3.62 24.61 5.76
C GLY A 349 4.41 25.89 6.08
N ASN A 350 5.06 25.99 7.24
CA ASN A 350 5.96 27.09 7.59
C ASN A 350 7.42 26.75 7.22
N ILE A 351 7.76 26.95 5.95
CA ILE A 351 9.08 26.63 5.38
C ILE A 351 10.28 27.37 6.01
N ASP A 352 10.03 28.45 6.76
CA ASP A 352 11.06 29.19 7.50
C ASP A 352 11.43 28.49 8.83
N SER A 353 10.61 27.55 9.31
CA SER A 353 10.78 26.81 10.56
C SER A 353 11.20 25.36 10.33
N LYS A 354 12.35 25.17 9.66
CA LYS A 354 12.91 23.85 9.37
C LYS A 354 13.48 23.17 10.61
N ILE A 355 13.21 21.87 10.75
CA ILE A 355 13.67 21.01 11.82
C ILE A 355 14.67 20.00 11.27
N ASN A 356 15.82 19.84 11.93
CA ASN A 356 16.79 18.81 11.57
C ASN A 356 16.26 17.41 11.96
N PHE A 357 16.40 16.42 11.07
CA PHE A 357 16.16 15.03 11.45
C PHE A 357 17.19 14.54 12.47
N SER A 358 18.48 14.67 12.13
CA SER A 358 19.58 14.19 12.97
C SER A 358 20.88 14.95 12.68
N ASP A 359 21.66 15.24 13.73
CA ASP A 359 23.02 15.78 13.60
C ASP A 359 24.07 14.67 13.42
N SER A 360 23.72 13.41 13.73
CA SER A 360 24.54 12.21 13.49
C SER A 360 24.05 11.43 12.28
N THR A 361 24.91 10.55 11.74
CA THR A 361 24.54 9.60 10.67
C THR A 361 23.26 8.84 11.02
N LEU A 362 22.31 8.86 10.11
CA LEU A 362 21.05 8.13 10.22
C LEU A 362 20.72 7.55 8.85
N LEU A 363 20.89 6.24 8.72
CA LEU A 363 20.73 5.52 7.46
C LEU A 363 19.35 4.89 7.38
N ILE A 364 18.61 5.20 6.33
CA ILE A 364 17.39 4.48 5.95
C ILE A 364 17.80 3.52 4.83
N ARG A 365 17.76 2.20 5.07
CA ARG A 365 18.18 1.24 4.04
C ARG A 365 17.19 1.19 2.87
N GLU A 366 17.59 0.53 1.81
CA GLU A 366 16.73 0.27 0.67
C GLU A 366 15.41 -0.40 1.09
N GLN A 367 14.28 0.12 0.58
CA GLN A 367 12.93 -0.39 0.86
C GLN A 367 12.53 -0.38 2.35
N GLU A 368 13.23 0.38 3.20
CA GLU A 368 12.87 0.58 4.60
C GLU A 368 12.09 1.89 4.81
N TYR A 369 11.39 1.94 5.95
CA TYR A 369 10.61 3.08 6.43
C TYR A 369 11.34 3.80 7.58
N LEU A 370 11.01 5.06 7.80
CA LEU A 370 11.39 5.83 8.98
C LEU A 370 10.17 6.58 9.49
N ILE A 371 9.84 6.44 10.76
CA ILE A 371 8.78 7.25 11.38
C ILE A 371 9.41 8.43 12.11
N VAL A 372 8.86 9.61 11.89
CA VAL A 372 9.23 10.84 12.58
C VAL A 372 8.01 11.34 13.34
N THR A 373 8.12 11.38 14.68
CA THR A 373 6.97 11.53 15.58
C THR A 373 7.22 12.60 16.64
N GLU A 374 6.16 13.24 17.12
CA GLU A 374 6.23 14.24 18.20
C GLU A 374 6.86 13.69 19.47
N ASN A 375 6.52 12.43 19.82
CA ASN A 375 7.03 11.77 21.01
C ASN A 375 6.83 10.24 20.94
N SER A 376 7.36 9.53 21.93
CA SER A 376 7.35 8.06 21.99
C SER A 376 5.99 7.43 22.32
N THR A 377 4.91 8.20 22.49
CA THR A 377 3.59 7.62 22.78
C THR A 377 2.98 6.86 21.59
N ILE A 378 3.57 6.98 20.40
CA ILE A 378 3.18 6.19 19.21
C ILE A 378 3.15 4.69 19.49
N TYR A 379 4.07 4.18 20.31
CA TYR A 379 4.13 2.77 20.72
C TYR A 379 2.93 2.32 21.59
N THR A 380 2.15 3.27 22.14
CA THR A 380 0.92 2.94 22.88
C THR A 380 -0.16 2.40 21.94
N ASN A 381 -0.20 2.91 20.70
CA ASN A 381 -1.17 2.52 19.69
C ASN A 381 -0.60 1.50 18.71
N PHE A 382 0.71 1.55 18.46
CA PHE A 382 1.42 0.70 17.51
C PHE A 382 2.66 0.08 18.18
N PRO A 383 2.49 -0.95 19.03
CA PRO A 383 3.58 -1.52 19.82
C PRO A 383 4.61 -2.30 18.98
N ASP A 384 4.22 -2.76 17.79
CA ASP A 384 5.01 -3.67 16.94
C ASP A 384 5.64 -2.97 15.73
N ILE A 385 5.88 -1.65 15.81
CA ILE A 385 6.61 -0.90 14.77
C ILE A 385 8.00 -1.53 14.61
N SER A 386 8.31 -1.98 13.38
CA SER A 386 9.53 -2.71 13.07
C SER A 386 10.67 -1.83 12.52
N CYS A 387 10.35 -0.63 12.05
CA CYS A 387 11.30 0.32 11.49
C CYS A 387 11.86 1.28 12.56
N GLU A 388 12.82 2.11 12.18
CA GLU A 388 13.36 3.15 13.07
C GLU A 388 12.29 4.21 13.38
N VAL A 389 12.28 4.69 14.62
CA VAL A 389 11.39 5.79 15.07
C VAL A 389 12.22 6.92 15.63
N LEU A 390 12.12 8.09 15.02
CA LEU A 390 12.83 9.30 15.37
C LEU A 390 11.91 10.30 16.08
N VAL A 391 12.35 10.78 17.24
CA VAL A 391 11.78 11.96 17.92
C VAL A 391 12.77 13.12 17.75
N PRO A 392 12.48 14.13 16.91
CA PRO A 392 13.42 15.21 16.63
C PRO A 392 13.75 16.02 17.90
N ALA A 393 15.04 16.28 18.12
CA ALA A 393 15.50 17.01 19.31
C ALA A 393 14.98 18.46 19.39
N GLN A 394 14.67 19.07 18.25
CA GLN A 394 14.13 20.42 18.13
C GLN A 394 12.59 20.47 18.29
N GLY A 395 11.94 19.33 18.48
CA GLY A 395 10.48 19.18 18.48
C GLY A 395 9.92 18.83 17.10
N PHE A 396 8.66 18.43 17.05
CA PHE A 396 7.93 18.12 15.82
C PHE A 396 6.98 19.27 15.47
N PRO A 397 6.83 19.65 14.19
CA PRO A 397 5.94 20.75 13.80
C PRO A 397 4.47 20.30 13.89
N ALA A 398 3.59 21.20 14.32
CA ALA A 398 2.18 20.88 14.49
C ALA A 398 1.47 20.78 13.14
N LEU A 399 0.83 19.65 12.85
CA LEU A 399 0.15 19.40 11.58
C LEU A 399 -1.31 19.87 11.63
N ASN A 400 -1.69 20.80 10.76
CA ASN A 400 -3.03 21.40 10.81
C ASN A 400 -4.15 20.44 10.34
N ASN A 401 -5.12 20.22 11.22
CA ASN A 401 -6.30 19.36 10.98
C ASN A 401 -7.21 19.77 9.81
N SER A 402 -7.19 21.04 9.39
CA SER A 402 -7.98 21.53 8.26
C SER A 402 -7.26 21.41 6.90
N GLY A 403 -5.95 21.16 6.93
CA GLY A 403 -5.04 21.16 5.78
C GLY A 403 -3.74 21.87 6.13
N ASP A 404 -2.63 21.33 5.62
CA ASP A 404 -1.25 21.80 5.84
C ASP A 404 -0.35 21.29 4.70
N ALA A 405 0.97 21.42 4.87
CA ALA A 405 1.94 20.78 4.02
C ALA A 405 3.05 20.10 4.82
N VAL A 406 3.77 19.17 4.19
CA VAL A 406 5.00 18.57 4.70
C VAL A 406 6.07 18.64 3.62
N PHE A 407 7.27 19.11 3.98
CA PHE A 407 8.41 19.22 3.07
C PHE A 407 9.61 18.44 3.62
N ILE A 408 10.36 17.76 2.75
CA ILE A 408 11.65 17.15 3.07
C ILE A 408 12.74 17.88 2.29
N TYR A 409 13.81 18.27 2.98
CA TYR A 409 14.98 18.93 2.40
C TYR A 409 16.23 18.09 2.61
N ASP A 410 17.08 17.99 1.59
CA ASP A 410 18.39 17.35 1.71
C ASP A 410 19.41 18.23 2.44
N LEU A 411 20.62 17.69 2.63
CA LEU A 411 21.73 18.36 3.30
C LEU A 411 22.26 19.64 2.62
N ILE A 412 21.83 19.94 1.38
CA ILE A 412 22.14 21.20 0.68
C ILE A 412 20.91 22.12 0.57
N GLY A 413 19.78 21.71 1.14
CA GLY A 413 18.53 22.47 1.18
C GLY A 413 17.62 22.28 -0.04
N SER A 414 17.88 21.31 -0.91
CA SER A 414 17.00 20.97 -2.03
C SER A 414 15.75 20.24 -1.51
N THR A 415 14.57 20.60 -2.00
CA THR A 415 13.34 19.82 -1.70
C THR A 415 13.40 18.46 -2.38
N ILE A 416 13.26 17.40 -1.60
CA ILE A 416 13.32 16.00 -2.07
C ILE A 416 11.92 15.41 -2.28
N ASP A 417 10.97 15.73 -1.40
CA ASP A 417 9.55 15.42 -1.58
C ASP A 417 8.71 16.46 -0.81
N GLU A 418 7.47 16.67 -1.26
CA GLU A 418 6.52 17.59 -0.65
C GLU A 418 5.06 17.15 -0.89
N VAL A 419 4.17 17.50 0.03
CA VAL A 419 2.73 17.25 -0.10
C VAL A 419 1.92 18.32 0.62
N HIS A 420 0.89 18.86 -0.04
CA HIS A 420 -0.08 19.81 0.50
C HIS A 420 -1.42 19.11 0.68
N TYR A 421 -1.68 18.59 1.88
CA TYR A 421 -2.93 17.90 2.15
C TYR A 421 -4.03 18.87 2.60
N GLN A 422 -5.28 18.48 2.36
CA GLN A 422 -6.46 19.24 2.76
C GLN A 422 -7.47 18.32 3.42
N SER A 423 -8.30 18.84 4.32
CA SER A 423 -9.30 18.02 5.03
C SER A 423 -10.29 17.27 4.11
N PHE A 424 -10.50 17.74 2.87
CA PHE A 424 -11.35 17.05 1.88
C PHE A 424 -10.66 15.87 1.18
N TRP A 425 -9.36 15.66 1.37
CA TRP A 425 -8.67 14.43 0.92
C TRP A 425 -9.09 13.22 1.75
N GLY A 426 -9.63 13.48 2.94
CA GLY A 426 -10.13 12.50 3.90
C GLY A 426 -9.73 12.95 5.29
N SER A 427 -10.65 13.00 6.24
CA SER A 427 -10.39 13.48 7.60
C SER A 427 -11.18 12.69 8.64
N GLN A 428 -10.51 11.79 9.33
CA GLN A 428 -11.08 11.00 10.43
C GLN A 428 -10.11 10.99 11.62
N SER A 429 -10.65 11.15 12.83
CA SER A 429 -9.81 11.18 14.03
C SER A 429 -9.20 9.80 14.28
N GLY A 430 -7.88 9.79 14.45
CA GLY A 430 -7.06 8.60 14.66
C GLY A 430 -6.84 7.74 13.42
N VAL A 431 -7.13 8.28 12.22
CA VAL A 431 -6.86 7.61 10.95
C VAL A 431 -5.87 8.44 10.14
N SER A 432 -4.79 7.81 9.68
CA SER A 432 -3.75 8.45 8.88
C SER A 432 -4.18 8.64 7.43
N LEU A 433 -3.50 9.57 6.76
CA LEU A 433 -3.54 9.73 5.31
C LEU A 433 -2.36 8.96 4.72
N GLU A 434 -2.64 7.98 3.87
CA GLU A 434 -1.66 7.07 3.28
C GLU A 434 -1.50 7.35 1.78
N ARG A 435 -0.25 7.30 1.29
CA ARG A 435 0.07 7.35 -0.13
C ARG A 435 -0.32 6.04 -0.80
N ILE A 436 -1.00 6.13 -1.94
CA ILE A 436 -1.47 4.97 -2.73
C ILE A 436 -0.32 4.37 -3.54
N SER A 437 0.51 5.20 -4.18
CA SER A 437 1.58 4.76 -5.06
C SER A 437 2.82 5.64 -4.87
N TRP A 438 3.94 5.02 -4.52
CA TRP A 438 5.21 5.73 -4.31
C TRP A 438 5.80 6.30 -5.60
N ASP A 439 5.48 5.70 -6.75
CA ASP A 439 5.97 6.08 -8.08
C ASP A 439 5.16 7.19 -8.77
N LYS A 440 4.03 7.59 -8.17
CA LYS A 440 3.20 8.72 -8.62
C LYS A 440 3.54 9.98 -7.82
N GLU A 441 3.20 11.14 -8.38
CA GLU A 441 3.41 12.44 -7.73
C GLU A 441 2.84 12.46 -6.30
N SER A 442 3.57 13.09 -5.38
CA SER A 442 3.19 13.19 -3.97
C SER A 442 2.12 14.26 -3.77
N ASP A 443 2.24 15.41 -4.42
CA ASP A 443 1.33 16.55 -4.21
C ASP A 443 0.02 16.49 -5.03
N VAL A 444 -0.63 15.31 -5.09
CA VAL A 444 -1.90 15.13 -5.81
C VAL A 444 -2.90 14.28 -5.02
N GLN A 445 -4.11 14.80 -4.81
CA GLN A 445 -5.16 14.13 -4.02
C GLN A 445 -5.44 12.68 -4.47
N SER A 446 -5.42 12.42 -5.78
CA SER A 446 -5.72 11.09 -6.33
C SER A 446 -4.71 10.01 -5.95
N ASN A 447 -3.60 10.37 -5.31
CA ASN A 447 -2.56 9.46 -4.85
C ASN A 447 -2.56 9.30 -3.31
N TRP A 448 -3.59 9.80 -2.62
CA TRP A 448 -3.73 9.66 -1.18
C TRP A 448 -5.13 9.19 -0.81
N ALA A 449 -5.24 8.39 0.24
CA ALA A 449 -6.50 7.96 0.82
C ALA A 449 -6.34 7.73 2.32
N LEU A 450 -7.45 7.73 3.06
CA LEU A 450 -7.41 7.34 4.48
C LEU A 450 -7.06 5.86 4.62
N SER A 451 -6.29 5.53 5.66
CA SER A 451 -5.99 4.15 6.01
C SER A 451 -7.26 3.30 6.11
N GLN A 452 -7.20 2.10 5.52
CA GLN A 452 -8.19 1.05 5.62
C GLN A 452 -7.82 -0.01 6.66
N ASP A 453 -6.66 0.13 7.32
CA ASP A 453 -6.25 -0.78 8.39
C ASP A 453 -7.16 -0.64 9.62
N THR A 454 -7.41 -1.75 10.32
CA THR A 454 -8.24 -1.78 11.52
C THR A 454 -7.70 -0.95 12.69
N PHE A 455 -6.39 -0.68 12.73
CA PHE A 455 -5.75 0.21 13.70
C PHE A 455 -5.76 1.68 13.27
N GLY A 456 -6.23 1.97 12.05
CA GLY A 456 -6.36 3.31 11.47
C GLY A 456 -5.09 3.87 10.85
N ALA A 457 -3.98 3.13 10.84
CA ALA A 457 -2.71 3.55 10.23
C ALA A 457 -1.79 2.34 10.05
N THR A 458 -0.73 2.48 9.24
CA THR A 458 0.24 1.43 8.92
C THR A 458 1.70 1.79 9.22
N PRO A 459 2.04 2.36 10.40
CA PRO A 459 3.40 2.78 10.69
C PRO A 459 4.41 1.61 10.62
N GLY A 460 5.43 1.77 9.79
CA GLY A 460 6.50 0.82 9.52
C GLY A 460 6.09 -0.34 8.61
N LEU A 461 4.92 -0.26 7.97
CA LEU A 461 4.36 -1.29 7.10
C LEU A 461 3.95 -0.70 5.75
N LYS A 462 3.67 -1.59 4.78
CA LYS A 462 3.09 -1.15 3.50
C LYS A 462 1.69 -0.58 3.74
N ASN A 463 1.44 0.62 3.22
CA ASN A 463 0.14 1.29 3.28
C ASN A 463 -1.01 0.36 2.88
N SER A 464 -2.08 0.38 3.68
CA SER A 464 -3.30 -0.39 3.45
C SER A 464 -4.01 -0.03 2.14
N VAL A 465 -3.83 1.20 1.64
CA VAL A 465 -4.39 1.67 0.37
C VAL A 465 -3.49 1.43 -0.84
N SER A 466 -2.27 0.92 -0.64
CA SER A 466 -1.36 0.61 -1.75
C SER A 466 -1.82 -0.60 -2.56
N PRO A 467 -1.66 -0.61 -3.90
CA PRO A 467 -1.93 -1.79 -4.70
C PRO A 467 -1.17 -3.02 -4.18
N LEU A 468 -1.87 -4.15 -4.11
CA LEU A 468 -1.28 -5.41 -3.68
C LEU A 468 -0.24 -5.90 -4.71
N ASP A 469 0.72 -6.67 -4.22
CA ASP A 469 1.84 -7.16 -5.03
C ASP A 469 1.34 -8.08 -6.16
N TYR A 470 0.41 -8.97 -5.85
CA TYR A 470 -0.25 -9.87 -6.79
C TYR A 470 -1.74 -9.84 -6.46
N ASP A 471 -2.58 -9.47 -7.43
CA ASP A 471 -4.03 -9.34 -7.23
C ASP A 471 -4.73 -9.58 -8.57
N LEU A 472 -5.47 -10.70 -8.66
CA LEU A 472 -6.36 -10.99 -9.77
C LEU A 472 -7.80 -10.72 -9.33
N ALA A 473 -8.56 -10.07 -10.19
CA ALA A 473 -9.98 -9.83 -9.96
C ALA A 473 -10.83 -10.50 -11.04
N LEU A 474 -11.91 -11.16 -10.61
CA LEU A 474 -13.05 -11.42 -11.50
C LEU A 474 -13.84 -10.12 -11.68
N THR A 475 -13.87 -9.63 -12.93
CA THR A 475 -14.43 -8.31 -13.25
C THR A 475 -15.76 -8.38 -13.99
N ASP A 476 -16.06 -9.50 -14.64
CA ASP A 476 -17.28 -9.66 -15.43
C ASP A 476 -17.61 -11.14 -15.69
N ILE A 477 -18.91 -11.44 -15.86
CA ILE A 477 -19.44 -12.76 -16.26
C ILE A 477 -20.49 -12.53 -17.34
N ASN A 478 -20.27 -13.10 -18.52
CA ASN A 478 -21.22 -13.12 -19.63
C ASN A 478 -21.47 -14.53 -20.11
N TYR A 479 -22.55 -14.75 -20.87
CA TYR A 479 -22.83 -16.05 -21.50
C TYR A 479 -23.43 -15.88 -22.89
N SER A 480 -23.23 -16.88 -23.74
CA SER A 480 -23.80 -16.96 -25.08
C SER A 480 -24.38 -18.35 -25.33
N PRO A 481 -25.60 -18.44 -25.90
CA PRO A 481 -26.50 -17.34 -26.27
C PRO A 481 -27.07 -16.61 -25.03
N GLN A 482 -27.60 -15.41 -25.20
CA GLN A 482 -28.14 -14.59 -24.09
C GLN A 482 -29.47 -15.11 -23.52
N ASN A 483 -30.20 -15.95 -24.26
CA ASN A 483 -31.43 -16.59 -23.81
C ASN A 483 -31.38 -18.09 -24.19
N PRO A 484 -30.51 -18.88 -23.53
CA PRO A 484 -30.38 -20.30 -23.84
C PRO A 484 -31.67 -21.06 -23.48
N PHE A 485 -31.96 -22.12 -24.22
CA PHE A 485 -32.94 -23.15 -23.86
C PHE A 485 -32.23 -24.38 -23.30
N PRO A 486 -32.97 -25.28 -22.61
CA PRO A 486 -32.42 -26.58 -22.25
C PRO A 486 -31.82 -27.30 -23.47
N GLU A 487 -30.67 -27.94 -23.26
CA GLU A 487 -29.86 -28.64 -24.29
C GLU A 487 -29.12 -27.74 -25.28
N ASP A 488 -29.23 -26.40 -25.18
CA ASP A 488 -28.38 -25.50 -25.98
C ASP A 488 -26.91 -25.59 -25.52
N GLU A 489 -26.00 -25.68 -26.49
CA GLU A 489 -24.57 -25.45 -26.24
C GLU A 489 -24.35 -24.00 -25.84
N SER A 490 -24.07 -23.78 -24.55
CA SER A 490 -23.82 -22.46 -23.99
C SER A 490 -22.34 -22.31 -23.61
N THR A 491 -21.79 -21.12 -23.82
CA THR A 491 -20.44 -20.76 -23.37
C THR A 491 -20.55 -19.61 -22.37
N ILE A 492 -19.91 -19.77 -21.22
CA ILE A 492 -19.78 -18.76 -20.19
C ILE A 492 -18.39 -18.13 -20.29
N PHE A 493 -18.35 -16.81 -20.30
CA PHE A 493 -17.16 -15.99 -20.41
C PHE A 493 -16.90 -15.26 -19.10
N PHE A 494 -15.77 -15.56 -18.47
CA PHE A 494 -15.31 -14.88 -17.27
C PHE A 494 -14.15 -13.96 -17.59
N ARG A 495 -14.22 -12.72 -17.11
CA ARG A 495 -13.18 -11.73 -17.34
C ARG A 495 -12.29 -11.60 -16.10
N VAL A 496 -11.06 -12.11 -16.19
CA VAL A 496 -10.06 -12.03 -15.12
C VAL A 496 -9.03 -10.95 -15.45
N LYS A 497 -8.77 -10.05 -14.52
CA LYS A 497 -7.81 -8.94 -14.68
C LYS A 497 -6.75 -8.96 -13.59
N ASN A 498 -5.48 -8.79 -13.95
CA ASN A 498 -4.43 -8.51 -12.97
C ASN A 498 -4.48 -7.02 -12.59
N ILE A 499 -4.87 -6.72 -11.35
CA ILE A 499 -4.88 -5.37 -10.78
C ILE A 499 -3.72 -5.13 -9.80
N GLY A 500 -2.92 -6.16 -9.52
CA GLY A 500 -1.71 -6.07 -8.70
C GLY A 500 -0.51 -5.47 -9.44
N LEU A 501 0.59 -5.30 -8.71
CA LEU A 501 1.83 -4.69 -9.22
C LEU A 501 2.68 -5.65 -10.07
N TYR A 502 2.69 -6.93 -9.73
CA TYR A 502 3.57 -7.94 -10.35
C TYR A 502 2.81 -8.90 -11.27
N PRO A 503 3.51 -9.51 -12.24
CA PRO A 503 2.93 -10.56 -13.08
C PRO A 503 2.48 -11.78 -12.28
N VAL A 504 1.27 -12.29 -12.56
CA VAL A 504 0.73 -13.51 -11.92
C VAL A 504 0.86 -14.70 -12.89
N ASN A 505 1.41 -15.82 -12.41
CA ASN A 505 1.68 -17.02 -13.18
C ASN A 505 0.49 -17.98 -13.14
N GLY A 506 -0.45 -17.77 -14.06
CA GLY A 506 -1.59 -18.66 -14.21
C GLY A 506 -2.57 -18.62 -13.04
N PHE A 507 -3.73 -19.23 -13.25
CA PHE A 507 -4.80 -19.35 -12.26
C PHE A 507 -5.75 -20.49 -12.66
N GLN A 508 -6.61 -20.86 -11.72
CA GLN A 508 -7.72 -21.77 -11.93
C GLN A 508 -9.04 -21.03 -11.71
N LEU A 509 -10.07 -21.40 -12.46
CA LEU A 509 -11.39 -20.81 -12.35
C LEU A 509 -12.44 -21.92 -12.39
N GLY A 510 -13.22 -22.01 -11.32
CA GLY A 510 -14.42 -22.85 -11.25
C GLY A 510 -15.68 -22.04 -11.50
N SER A 511 -16.70 -22.69 -12.05
CA SER A 511 -18.04 -22.12 -12.26
C SER A 511 -19.10 -22.99 -11.61
N TYR A 512 -20.03 -22.39 -10.88
CA TYR A 512 -21.07 -23.08 -10.10
C TYR A 512 -22.43 -22.45 -10.39
N LEU A 513 -23.43 -23.28 -10.63
CA LEU A 513 -24.79 -22.84 -10.93
C LEU A 513 -25.74 -23.34 -9.84
N ASP A 514 -26.36 -22.42 -9.11
CA ASP A 514 -27.27 -22.75 -8.00
C ASP A 514 -28.59 -23.32 -8.51
N PHE A 515 -28.64 -24.63 -8.76
CA PHE A 515 -29.82 -25.31 -9.32
C PHE A 515 -30.97 -25.41 -8.35
N ASN A 516 -30.68 -25.51 -7.05
CA ASN A 516 -31.68 -25.70 -6.02
C ASN A 516 -32.21 -24.36 -5.46
N GLN A 517 -31.60 -23.23 -5.87
CA GLN A 517 -31.98 -21.86 -5.55
C GLN A 517 -31.99 -21.59 -4.03
N ASN A 518 -31.02 -22.15 -3.31
CA ASN A 518 -30.86 -21.94 -1.87
C ASN A 518 -29.77 -20.92 -1.51
N GLU A 519 -29.14 -20.29 -2.50
CA GLU A 519 -28.04 -19.32 -2.37
C GLU A 519 -26.75 -19.89 -1.78
N ILE A 520 -26.62 -21.22 -1.70
CA ILE A 520 -25.45 -21.93 -1.19
C ILE A 520 -24.87 -22.79 -2.30
N PHE A 521 -23.75 -22.34 -2.88
CA PHE A 521 -23.05 -23.07 -3.94
C PHE A 521 -22.33 -24.32 -3.41
N GLN A 522 -22.65 -25.48 -3.97
CA GLN A 522 -22.10 -26.78 -3.57
C GLN A 522 -21.19 -27.39 -4.66
N PRO A 523 -20.28 -28.32 -4.30
CA PRO A 523 -19.38 -28.93 -5.27
C PRO A 523 -20.08 -29.70 -6.41
N ASP A 524 -21.27 -30.25 -6.16
CA ASP A 524 -22.10 -30.94 -7.16
C ASP A 524 -22.87 -29.97 -8.08
N GLU A 525 -22.83 -28.68 -7.80
CA GLU A 525 -23.35 -27.60 -8.66
C GLU A 525 -22.29 -27.03 -9.60
N GLN A 526 -21.06 -27.59 -9.60
CA GLN A 526 -20.03 -27.19 -10.54
C GLN A 526 -20.46 -27.54 -11.97
N ILE A 527 -20.41 -26.54 -12.85
CA ILE A 527 -20.69 -26.69 -14.26
C ILE A 527 -19.40 -26.55 -15.08
N GLY A 528 -19.26 -27.38 -16.12
CA GLY A 528 -18.07 -27.40 -16.97
C GLY A 528 -16.79 -27.86 -16.27
N ASP A 529 -15.72 -27.95 -17.05
CA ASP A 529 -14.37 -28.24 -16.53
C ASP A 529 -13.75 -26.98 -15.92
N ILE A 530 -12.92 -27.16 -14.88
CA ILE A 530 -12.14 -26.07 -14.29
C ILE A 530 -11.22 -25.49 -15.37
N PHE A 531 -11.39 -24.21 -15.67
CA PHE A 531 -10.46 -23.51 -16.55
C PHE A 531 -9.12 -23.35 -15.82
N SER A 532 -8.02 -23.78 -16.44
CA SER A 532 -6.68 -23.62 -15.91
C SER A 532 -5.77 -23.06 -17.00
N THR A 533 -5.01 -22.01 -16.67
CA THR A 533 -4.03 -21.41 -17.60
C THR A 533 -2.67 -21.29 -16.94
N GLY A 534 -1.60 -21.54 -17.71
CA GLY A 534 -0.22 -21.24 -17.31
C GLY A 534 0.29 -19.90 -17.85
N THR A 535 -0.60 -19.08 -18.42
CA THR A 535 -0.25 -17.80 -19.01
C THR A 535 0.13 -16.79 -17.92
N ILE A 536 1.23 -16.07 -18.14
CA ILE A 536 1.65 -14.97 -17.26
C ILE A 536 0.80 -13.75 -17.59
N LEU A 537 0.03 -13.26 -16.62
CA LEU A 537 -0.79 -12.07 -16.78
C LEU A 537 -0.05 -10.86 -16.20
N LEU A 538 0.41 -9.95 -17.07
CA LEU A 538 1.12 -8.74 -16.63
C LEU A 538 0.15 -7.74 -15.97
N GLN A 539 0.69 -6.79 -15.20
CA GLN A 539 -0.09 -5.72 -14.56
C GLN A 539 -1.05 -5.05 -15.56
N GLY A 540 -2.32 -4.93 -15.16
CA GLY A 540 -3.38 -4.29 -15.93
C GLY A 540 -3.97 -5.14 -17.07
N GLN A 541 -3.34 -6.28 -17.43
CA GLN A 541 -3.85 -7.15 -18.48
C GLN A 541 -5.11 -7.90 -18.05
N THR A 542 -5.90 -8.26 -19.04
CA THR A 542 -7.15 -9.01 -18.87
C THR A 542 -7.12 -10.25 -19.75
N VAL A 543 -7.62 -11.36 -19.24
CA VAL A 543 -7.89 -12.58 -20.00
C VAL A 543 -9.36 -12.96 -19.88
N GLN A 544 -9.90 -13.53 -20.94
CA GLN A 544 -11.23 -14.12 -20.97
C GLN A 544 -11.08 -15.64 -20.84
N ALA A 545 -11.65 -16.21 -19.79
CA ALA A 545 -11.78 -17.65 -19.60
C ALA A 545 -13.13 -18.12 -20.13
N GLU A 546 -13.14 -19.21 -20.88
CA GLU A 546 -14.32 -19.75 -21.56
C GLU A 546 -14.64 -21.13 -20.99
N ILE A 547 -15.87 -21.30 -20.49
CA ILE A 547 -16.36 -22.57 -19.96
C ILE A 547 -17.60 -22.96 -20.75
N ASN A 548 -17.54 -24.12 -21.41
CA ASN A 548 -18.66 -24.68 -22.14
C ASN A 548 -19.55 -25.49 -21.20
N TYR A 549 -20.86 -25.29 -21.31
CA TYR A 549 -21.86 -25.90 -20.45
C TYR A 549 -23.16 -26.16 -21.22
N PHE A 550 -23.77 -27.32 -20.97
CA PHE A 550 -25.10 -27.66 -21.47
C PHE A 550 -26.11 -27.40 -20.37
N VAL A 551 -26.95 -26.40 -20.58
CA VAL A 551 -27.97 -26.07 -19.60
C VAL A 551 -29.07 -27.13 -19.63
N SER A 552 -29.33 -27.78 -18.49
CA SER A 552 -30.34 -28.85 -18.41
C SER A 552 -31.69 -28.39 -17.87
N ASN A 553 -31.72 -27.30 -17.09
CA ASN A 553 -32.92 -26.82 -16.41
C ASN A 553 -33.29 -25.41 -16.86
N SER A 554 -34.58 -25.18 -17.11
CA SER A 554 -35.14 -23.84 -17.37
C SER A 554 -35.36 -23.08 -16.07
N GLY A 555 -35.29 -21.75 -16.13
CA GLY A 555 -35.49 -20.87 -14.98
C GLY A 555 -34.42 -19.79 -14.86
N ILE A 556 -34.47 -19.09 -13.73
CA ILE A 556 -33.49 -18.08 -13.35
C ILE A 556 -32.57 -18.70 -12.30
N PHE A 557 -31.26 -18.60 -12.50
CA PHE A 557 -30.25 -19.20 -11.61
C PHE A 557 -29.11 -18.23 -11.33
N ASN A 558 -28.54 -18.33 -10.13
CA ASN A 558 -27.32 -17.62 -9.79
C ASN A 558 -26.10 -18.43 -10.25
N LEU A 559 -25.21 -17.76 -10.98
CA LEU A 559 -23.95 -18.29 -11.50
C LEU A 559 -22.78 -17.65 -10.76
N LEU A 560 -22.02 -18.46 -10.03
CA LEU A 560 -20.80 -18.06 -9.34
C LEU A 560 -19.57 -18.43 -10.18
N GLY A 561 -18.72 -17.44 -10.46
CA GLY A 561 -17.33 -17.67 -10.83
C GLY A 561 -16.44 -17.62 -9.59
N LYS A 562 -15.55 -18.60 -9.44
CA LYS A 562 -14.60 -18.68 -8.32
C LYS A 562 -13.17 -18.85 -8.84
N LEU A 563 -12.39 -17.80 -8.69
CA LEU A 563 -10.98 -17.73 -9.03
C LEU A 563 -10.13 -18.36 -7.93
N GLN A 564 -9.04 -18.99 -8.32
CA GLN A 564 -8.03 -19.50 -7.41
C GLN A 564 -6.64 -19.30 -8.03
N SER A 565 -5.79 -18.56 -7.32
CA SER A 565 -4.38 -18.40 -7.64
C SER A 565 -3.54 -18.55 -6.37
N GLY A 566 -2.40 -19.25 -6.48
CA GLY A 566 -1.47 -19.40 -5.36
C GLY A 566 -0.65 -18.15 -5.05
N GLN A 567 -0.77 -17.11 -5.87
CA GLN A 567 -0.07 -15.84 -5.70
C GLN A 567 -1.01 -14.71 -5.28
N ASP A 568 -2.34 -14.90 -5.28
CA ASP A 568 -3.26 -13.80 -5.03
C ASP A 568 -3.24 -13.35 -3.56
N ASN A 569 -3.10 -12.05 -3.34
CA ASN A 569 -3.13 -11.45 -2.02
C ASN A 569 -4.53 -10.90 -1.65
N ASN A 570 -5.51 -10.94 -2.56
CA ASN A 570 -6.87 -10.45 -2.32
C ASN A 570 -7.94 -11.53 -2.56
N PRO A 571 -8.41 -12.23 -1.52
CA PRO A 571 -9.46 -13.23 -1.70
C PRO A 571 -10.86 -12.62 -1.91
N LEU A 572 -11.06 -11.31 -1.75
CA LEU A 572 -12.40 -10.70 -1.75
C LEU A 572 -12.97 -10.45 -3.15
N ASN A 573 -12.10 -10.34 -4.16
CA ASN A 573 -12.45 -10.13 -5.57
C ASN A 573 -12.24 -11.39 -6.43
N ASP A 574 -11.97 -12.52 -5.78
CA ASP A 574 -11.85 -13.86 -6.38
C ASP A 574 -13.21 -14.50 -6.70
N SER A 575 -14.32 -13.87 -6.33
CA SER A 575 -15.67 -14.41 -6.53
C SER A 575 -16.61 -13.37 -7.10
N LEU A 576 -17.37 -13.75 -8.12
CA LEU A 576 -18.38 -12.90 -8.75
C LEU A 576 -19.63 -13.72 -9.04
N ILE A 577 -20.80 -13.16 -8.74
CA ILE A 577 -22.09 -13.79 -9.00
C ILE A 577 -22.80 -12.99 -10.11
N SER A 578 -23.37 -13.70 -11.06
CA SER A 578 -24.24 -13.15 -12.12
C SER A 578 -25.48 -14.01 -12.27
N GLU A 579 -26.55 -13.45 -12.84
CA GLU A 579 -27.79 -14.18 -13.08
C GLU A 579 -27.79 -14.75 -14.51
N ILE A 580 -28.19 -16.02 -14.65
CA ILE A 580 -28.44 -16.66 -15.94
C ILE A 580 -29.91 -17.05 -16.05
N SER A 581 -30.55 -16.64 -17.14
CA SER A 581 -31.97 -16.92 -17.40
C SER A 581 -32.15 -17.85 -18.59
N VAL A 582 -32.68 -19.03 -18.31
CA VAL A 582 -32.82 -20.15 -19.25
C VAL A 582 -34.30 -20.29 -19.63
N GLY A 583 -34.60 -20.14 -20.92
CA GLY A 583 -35.97 -20.17 -21.43
C GLY A 583 -36.68 -21.51 -21.22
N PHE A 584 -38.01 -21.50 -21.20
CA PHE A 584 -38.80 -22.72 -21.06
C PHE A 584 -39.20 -23.30 -22.42
N PRO A 585 -39.17 -24.64 -22.61
CA PRO A 585 -39.77 -25.27 -23.77
C PRO A 585 -41.26 -24.92 -23.91
N LYS A 586 -41.77 -24.88 -25.14
CA LYS A 586 -43.18 -24.61 -25.41
C LYS A 586 -44.10 -25.63 -24.75
N ASN A 587 -45.28 -25.18 -24.35
CA ASN A 587 -46.35 -25.98 -23.74
C ASN A 587 -45.98 -26.67 -22.41
N VAL A 588 -44.92 -26.21 -21.73
CA VAL A 588 -44.58 -26.65 -20.35
C VAL A 588 -45.69 -26.24 -19.38
N LEU A 589 -46.14 -24.98 -19.50
CA LEU A 589 -47.41 -24.53 -18.95
C LEU A 589 -48.38 -24.33 -20.12
N VAL A 590 -49.65 -24.64 -19.90
CA VAL A 590 -50.70 -24.39 -20.89
C VAL A 590 -51.90 -23.73 -20.23
N ILE A 591 -52.65 -22.95 -21.00
CA ILE A 591 -53.92 -22.36 -20.57
C ILE A 591 -54.98 -23.48 -20.59
N ASP A 592 -55.69 -23.66 -19.49
CA ASP A 592 -56.57 -24.81 -19.26
C ASP A 592 -58.04 -24.45 -19.05
N GLU A 593 -58.32 -23.33 -18.40
CA GLU A 593 -59.69 -22.86 -18.17
C GLU A 593 -59.74 -21.32 -18.23
N ILE A 594 -60.82 -20.76 -18.78
CA ILE A 594 -60.97 -19.32 -19.02
C ILE A 594 -62.37 -18.88 -18.57
N MET A 595 -62.45 -17.98 -17.58
CA MET A 595 -63.67 -17.25 -17.25
C MET A 595 -63.62 -15.86 -17.88
N PHE A 596 -64.07 -15.78 -19.13
CA PHE A 596 -64.10 -14.52 -19.87
C PHE A 596 -65.37 -13.69 -19.63
N SER A 597 -66.48 -14.30 -19.20
CA SER A 597 -67.77 -13.61 -18.99
C SER A 597 -68.36 -13.90 -17.60
N PRO A 598 -67.74 -13.41 -16.51
CA PRO A 598 -68.19 -13.69 -15.15
C PRO A 598 -69.57 -13.06 -14.79
N LEU A 599 -70.14 -13.47 -13.66
CA LEU A 599 -71.25 -12.74 -13.03
C LEU A 599 -70.76 -11.38 -12.49
N SER A 600 -71.69 -10.46 -12.18
CA SER A 600 -71.34 -9.08 -11.80
C SER A 600 -70.54 -8.95 -10.49
N ASP A 601 -70.54 -10.01 -9.69
CA ASP A 601 -69.86 -10.15 -8.40
C ASP A 601 -68.67 -11.14 -8.47
N GLN A 602 -68.27 -11.55 -9.67
CA GLN A 602 -67.17 -12.47 -9.93
C GLN A 602 -66.12 -11.80 -10.83
N PRO A 603 -64.83 -12.11 -10.67
CA PRO A 603 -63.77 -11.55 -11.51
C PRO A 603 -63.57 -12.37 -12.79
N GLU A 604 -62.89 -11.78 -13.78
CA GLU A 604 -62.27 -12.54 -14.86
C GLU A 604 -61.07 -13.31 -14.32
N TRP A 605 -60.83 -14.51 -14.86
CA TRP A 605 -59.67 -15.32 -14.49
C TRP A 605 -59.28 -16.31 -15.59
N ILE A 606 -58.02 -16.73 -15.55
CA ILE A 606 -57.46 -17.78 -16.39
C ILE A 606 -56.75 -18.80 -15.52
N GLU A 607 -56.89 -20.06 -15.85
CA GLU A 607 -56.15 -21.15 -15.23
C GLU A 607 -55.05 -21.65 -16.16
N ILE A 608 -53.89 -21.92 -15.57
CA ILE A 608 -52.76 -22.54 -16.24
C ILE A 608 -52.42 -23.89 -15.61
N PHE A 609 -52.13 -24.88 -16.43
CA PHE A 609 -51.76 -26.23 -16.02
C PHE A 609 -50.27 -26.51 -16.28
N ASN A 610 -49.55 -26.96 -15.26
CA ASN A 610 -48.18 -27.44 -15.41
C ASN A 610 -48.15 -28.87 -15.96
N ARG A 611 -47.92 -28.99 -17.28
CA ARG A 611 -47.83 -30.28 -17.98
C ARG A 611 -46.52 -31.01 -17.74
N SER A 612 -45.49 -30.36 -17.22
CA SER A 612 -44.19 -30.96 -17.02
C SER A 612 -44.14 -31.90 -15.80
N ASP A 613 -43.05 -32.66 -15.69
CA ASP A 613 -42.75 -33.51 -14.54
C ASP A 613 -41.86 -32.79 -13.50
N TYR A 614 -41.63 -31.50 -13.69
CA TYR A 614 -40.82 -30.66 -12.80
C TYR A 614 -41.59 -29.40 -12.34
N LYS A 615 -41.02 -28.71 -11.36
CA LYS A 615 -41.61 -27.46 -10.85
C LYS A 615 -41.30 -26.31 -11.81
N VAL A 616 -42.27 -25.45 -12.05
CA VAL A 616 -42.09 -24.25 -12.87
C VAL A 616 -42.23 -23.01 -12.00
N ASN A 617 -41.17 -22.20 -11.89
CA ASN A 617 -41.21 -20.93 -11.17
C ASN A 617 -41.74 -19.81 -12.08
N LEU A 618 -42.79 -19.12 -11.65
CA LEU A 618 -43.42 -18.01 -12.38
C LEU A 618 -42.74 -16.64 -12.21
N GLN A 619 -41.63 -16.57 -11.49
CA GLN A 619 -40.86 -15.32 -11.35
C GLN A 619 -40.51 -14.72 -12.73
N GLY A 620 -40.96 -13.48 -12.97
CA GLY A 620 -40.71 -12.77 -14.23
C GLY A 620 -41.61 -13.18 -15.41
N TRP A 621 -42.43 -14.23 -15.25
CA TRP A 621 -43.42 -14.64 -16.26
C TRP A 621 -44.50 -13.57 -16.43
N ALA A 622 -45.09 -13.55 -17.62
CA ALA A 622 -46.12 -12.57 -17.94
C ALA A 622 -47.18 -13.17 -18.88
N PHE A 623 -48.33 -12.53 -18.97
CA PHE A 623 -49.35 -12.84 -19.95
C PHE A 623 -49.90 -11.56 -20.57
N SER A 624 -50.58 -11.65 -21.70
CA SER A 624 -51.29 -10.53 -22.30
C SER A 624 -52.57 -11.02 -22.96
N ASP A 625 -53.44 -10.07 -23.28
CA ASP A 625 -54.47 -10.26 -24.30
C ASP A 625 -53.84 -10.19 -25.72
N SER A 626 -54.67 -9.86 -26.70
CA SER A 626 -54.28 -9.61 -28.09
C SER A 626 -53.15 -8.56 -28.23
N ASP A 627 -53.03 -7.60 -27.30
CA ASP A 627 -51.96 -6.59 -27.28
C ASP A 627 -50.69 -7.11 -26.56
N THR A 628 -49.91 -7.90 -27.28
CA THR A 628 -48.62 -8.42 -26.79
C THR A 628 -47.56 -7.34 -26.47
N SER A 629 -47.81 -6.06 -26.78
CA SER A 629 -46.91 -4.97 -26.36
C SER A 629 -47.10 -4.60 -24.89
N ASN A 630 -48.30 -4.81 -24.34
CA ASN A 630 -48.66 -4.57 -22.95
C ASN A 630 -48.81 -5.90 -22.21
N LYS A 631 -47.70 -6.41 -21.66
CA LYS A 631 -47.71 -7.66 -20.89
C LYS A 631 -47.95 -7.38 -19.41
N THR A 632 -48.87 -8.13 -18.82
CA THR A 632 -49.10 -8.18 -17.38
C THR A 632 -48.15 -9.20 -16.76
N GLN A 633 -47.22 -8.74 -15.92
CA GLN A 633 -46.34 -9.61 -15.19
C GLN A 633 -47.10 -10.34 -14.07
N ILE A 634 -46.90 -11.65 -13.95
CA ILE A 634 -47.59 -12.47 -12.96
C ILE A 634 -47.03 -12.20 -11.56
N THR A 635 -45.70 -12.24 -11.42
CA THR A 635 -44.99 -12.00 -10.15
C THR A 635 -43.53 -11.59 -10.38
N GLU A 636 -42.96 -10.81 -9.46
CA GLU A 636 -41.52 -10.55 -9.37
C GLU A 636 -40.81 -11.51 -8.41
N SER A 637 -41.56 -12.23 -7.59
CA SER A 637 -41.07 -13.13 -6.55
C SER A 637 -41.14 -14.60 -6.98
N TYR A 638 -40.30 -15.42 -6.36
CA TYR A 638 -40.31 -16.88 -6.50
C TYR A 638 -41.70 -17.47 -6.20
N LEU A 639 -42.29 -18.14 -7.20
CA LEU A 639 -43.65 -18.70 -7.15
C LEU A 639 -43.68 -20.04 -7.92
N PRO A 640 -43.38 -21.16 -7.26
CA PRO A 640 -43.24 -22.45 -7.91
C PRO A 640 -44.59 -23.18 -8.06
N ILE A 641 -44.92 -23.59 -9.29
CA ILE A 641 -46.03 -24.49 -9.59
C ILE A 641 -45.52 -25.93 -9.56
N PRO A 642 -46.06 -26.82 -8.71
CA PRO A 642 -45.71 -28.24 -8.72
C PRO A 642 -46.02 -28.93 -10.06
N PRO A 643 -45.38 -30.06 -10.39
CA PRO A 643 -45.71 -30.81 -11.59
C PRO A 643 -47.16 -31.30 -11.55
N LYS A 644 -47.81 -31.35 -12.72
CA LYS A 644 -49.20 -31.82 -12.89
C LYS A 644 -50.21 -31.09 -11.97
N SER A 645 -49.97 -29.81 -11.71
CA SER A 645 -50.84 -28.97 -10.86
C SER A 645 -51.35 -27.76 -11.63
N PHE A 646 -52.48 -27.22 -11.18
CA PHE A 646 -53.13 -26.03 -11.71
C PHE A 646 -52.72 -24.78 -10.94
N PHE A 647 -52.77 -23.61 -11.59
CA PHE A 647 -52.51 -22.32 -10.98
C PHE A 647 -53.42 -21.25 -11.60
N ILE A 648 -54.04 -20.44 -10.77
CA ILE A 648 -55.07 -19.47 -11.18
C ILE A 648 -54.46 -18.07 -11.22
N LEU A 649 -54.73 -17.35 -12.31
CA LEU A 649 -54.50 -15.92 -12.43
C LEU A 649 -55.88 -15.26 -12.44
N SER A 650 -56.16 -14.37 -11.49
CA SER A 650 -57.46 -13.71 -11.35
C SER A 650 -57.31 -12.19 -11.34
N GLU A 651 -58.29 -11.46 -11.88
CA GLU A 651 -58.30 -9.99 -11.85
C GLU A 651 -58.21 -9.45 -10.41
N ASP A 652 -58.94 -10.08 -9.50
CA ASP A 652 -58.91 -9.78 -8.07
C ASP A 652 -59.20 -11.03 -7.21
N SER A 653 -59.21 -10.86 -5.88
CA SER A 653 -59.39 -11.95 -4.93
C SER A 653 -60.85 -12.38 -4.69
N THR A 654 -61.85 -11.75 -5.32
CA THR A 654 -63.28 -12.08 -5.11
C THR A 654 -63.68 -13.45 -5.67
N ILE A 655 -62.82 -14.06 -6.48
CA ILE A 655 -62.91 -15.47 -6.88
C ILE A 655 -62.96 -16.42 -5.67
N LEU A 656 -62.29 -16.08 -4.55
CA LEU A 656 -62.26 -16.87 -3.32
C LEU A 656 -63.61 -16.86 -2.57
N ASP A 657 -64.50 -15.92 -2.89
CA ASP A 657 -65.87 -15.92 -2.34
C ASP A 657 -66.75 -17.00 -2.99
N HIS A 658 -66.31 -17.56 -4.12
CA HIS A 658 -67.10 -18.46 -4.97
C HIS A 658 -66.50 -19.86 -5.12
N PHE A 659 -65.16 -19.98 -5.07
CA PHE A 659 -64.45 -21.23 -5.24
C PHE A 659 -63.47 -21.49 -4.09
N GLU A 660 -63.34 -22.74 -3.66
CA GLU A 660 -62.39 -23.16 -2.63
C GLU A 660 -60.99 -23.36 -3.25
N ILE A 661 -60.26 -22.26 -3.46
CA ILE A 661 -58.92 -22.29 -4.03
C ILE A 661 -57.91 -21.99 -2.92
N PRO A 662 -56.91 -22.85 -2.66
CA PRO A 662 -55.87 -22.52 -1.70
C PRO A 662 -55.04 -21.32 -2.19
N ASP A 663 -54.80 -20.33 -1.33
CA ASP A 663 -54.08 -19.08 -1.67
C ASP A 663 -52.73 -19.30 -2.39
N ILE A 664 -52.05 -20.42 -2.13
CA ILE A 664 -50.76 -20.77 -2.75
C ILE A 664 -50.86 -21.13 -4.25
N PHE A 665 -52.06 -21.38 -4.76
CA PHE A 665 -52.31 -21.72 -6.17
C PHE A 665 -52.94 -20.58 -6.96
N MET A 666 -52.88 -19.34 -6.44
CA MET A 666 -53.45 -18.17 -7.10
C MET A 666 -52.51 -16.96 -7.07
N ALA A 667 -52.57 -16.15 -8.12
CA ALA A 667 -52.06 -14.79 -8.12
C ALA A 667 -53.13 -13.81 -8.61
N THR A 668 -53.02 -12.55 -8.19
CA THR A 668 -53.84 -11.44 -8.71
C THR A 668 -52.98 -10.39 -9.41
N PRO A 669 -52.50 -10.67 -10.64
CA PRO A 669 -51.61 -9.77 -11.37
C PRO A 669 -52.29 -8.44 -11.71
N SER A 670 -51.53 -7.33 -11.67
CA SER A 670 -52.05 -6.00 -11.98
C SER A 670 -51.06 -5.22 -12.86
N PRO A 671 -51.51 -4.53 -13.92
CA PRO A 671 -52.90 -4.39 -14.38
C PRO A 671 -53.44 -5.68 -15.04
N TRP A 672 -54.72 -5.97 -14.90
CA TRP A 672 -55.36 -7.11 -15.57
C TRP A 672 -55.67 -6.78 -17.05
N PRO A 673 -55.33 -7.66 -18.01
CA PRO A 673 -55.74 -7.47 -19.40
C PRO A 673 -57.21 -7.85 -19.57
N SER A 674 -58.05 -6.93 -20.06
CA SER A 674 -59.49 -7.16 -20.19
C SER A 674 -59.79 -8.25 -21.22
N LEU A 675 -60.45 -9.33 -20.80
CA LEU A 675 -60.84 -10.43 -21.67
C LEU A 675 -62.18 -10.12 -22.36
N ASN A 676 -62.19 -10.12 -23.70
CA ASN A 676 -63.41 -9.79 -24.44
C ASN A 676 -64.44 -10.94 -24.47
N ASN A 677 -65.70 -10.64 -24.12
CA ASN A 677 -66.78 -11.63 -24.02
C ASN A 677 -67.15 -12.38 -25.33
N SER A 678 -66.78 -11.86 -26.51
CA SER A 678 -67.08 -12.50 -27.80
C SER A 678 -65.93 -13.37 -28.31
N ASP A 679 -64.72 -12.83 -28.23
CA ASP A 679 -63.51 -13.42 -28.75
C ASP A 679 -62.30 -12.66 -28.22
N ASP A 680 -61.26 -13.38 -27.83
CA ASP A 680 -59.97 -12.77 -27.49
C ASP A 680 -58.82 -13.76 -27.67
N ARG A 681 -57.59 -13.27 -27.53
CA ARG A 681 -56.38 -14.06 -27.54
C ARG A 681 -55.63 -13.87 -26.23
N ILE A 682 -55.35 -14.95 -25.53
CA ILE A 682 -54.48 -14.95 -24.34
C ILE A 682 -53.12 -15.53 -24.75
N VAL A 683 -52.04 -14.85 -24.38
CA VAL A 683 -50.67 -15.29 -24.67
C VAL A 683 -49.88 -15.37 -23.37
N LEU A 684 -49.30 -16.53 -23.07
CA LEU A 684 -48.45 -16.77 -21.91
C LEU A 684 -46.97 -16.69 -22.30
N PHE A 685 -46.19 -15.93 -21.54
CA PHE A 685 -44.76 -15.70 -21.75
C PHE A 685 -43.94 -16.16 -20.56
N ASP A 686 -42.76 -16.75 -20.84
CA ASP A 686 -41.75 -17.01 -19.82
C ASP A 686 -41.02 -15.72 -19.38
N GLN A 687 -40.06 -15.87 -18.47
CA GLN A 687 -39.25 -14.77 -17.95
C GLN A 687 -38.42 -14.07 -19.05
N ASN A 688 -38.04 -14.79 -20.10
CA ASN A 688 -37.30 -14.29 -21.27
C ASN A 688 -38.22 -13.73 -22.37
N LYS A 689 -39.54 -13.67 -22.10
CA LYS A 689 -40.59 -13.21 -23.01
C LYS A 689 -40.78 -14.09 -24.24
N ASN A 690 -40.37 -15.36 -24.16
CA ASN A 690 -40.72 -16.38 -25.14
C ASN A 690 -42.19 -16.80 -24.95
N ILE A 691 -42.91 -17.05 -26.05
CA ILE A 691 -44.29 -17.55 -25.98
C ILE A 691 -44.27 -19.03 -25.58
N ILE A 692 -44.90 -19.35 -24.45
CA ILE A 692 -45.02 -20.70 -23.90
C ILE A 692 -46.31 -21.38 -24.35
N ASP A 693 -47.44 -20.67 -24.27
CA ASP A 693 -48.73 -21.11 -24.80
C ASP A 693 -49.55 -19.91 -25.26
N GLU A 694 -50.52 -20.15 -26.15
CA GLU A 694 -51.47 -19.15 -26.61
C GLU A 694 -52.79 -19.78 -27.04
N VAL A 695 -53.90 -19.09 -26.76
CA VAL A 695 -55.24 -19.50 -27.17
C VAL A 695 -56.03 -18.30 -27.68
N SER A 696 -56.62 -18.42 -28.86
CA SER A 696 -57.62 -17.51 -29.39
C SER A 696 -59.01 -18.14 -29.25
N TYR A 697 -59.75 -17.75 -28.22
CA TYR A 697 -61.08 -18.30 -27.94
C TYR A 697 -62.17 -17.48 -28.62
N PHE A 698 -63.32 -18.11 -28.82
CA PHE A 698 -64.55 -17.48 -29.31
C PHE A 698 -65.72 -17.98 -28.48
N ASP A 699 -66.74 -17.14 -28.28
CA ASP A 699 -67.95 -17.45 -27.51
C ASP A 699 -68.71 -18.70 -28.00
N PHE A 700 -68.58 -19.05 -29.28
CA PHE A 700 -69.20 -20.25 -29.85
C PHE A 700 -68.49 -21.56 -29.48
N TRP A 701 -67.29 -21.52 -28.87
CA TRP A 701 -66.57 -22.71 -28.39
C TRP A 701 -67.22 -23.28 -27.13
N GLY A 702 -67.93 -22.44 -26.38
CA GLY A 702 -68.45 -22.74 -25.05
C GLY A 702 -68.23 -21.56 -24.12
N GLY A 703 -68.48 -21.78 -22.84
CA GLY A 703 -68.66 -20.71 -21.86
C GLY A 703 -70.00 -19.99 -22.03
N ASP A 704 -70.42 -19.28 -21.00
CA ASP A 704 -71.57 -18.36 -20.99
C ASP A 704 -71.42 -17.44 -19.76
N LYS A 705 -72.41 -16.59 -19.51
CA LYS A 705 -72.41 -15.73 -18.33
C LYS A 705 -72.35 -16.55 -17.03
N GLY A 706 -71.22 -16.44 -16.32
CA GLY A 706 -70.92 -17.20 -15.12
C GLY A 706 -70.55 -18.67 -15.36
N ILE A 707 -70.22 -19.05 -16.59
CA ILE A 707 -69.79 -20.40 -16.99
C ILE A 707 -68.47 -20.27 -17.76
N SER A 708 -67.41 -20.87 -17.24
CA SER A 708 -66.09 -20.87 -17.85
C SER A 708 -66.02 -21.74 -19.12
N LEU A 709 -65.02 -21.45 -19.94
CA LEU A 709 -64.57 -22.26 -21.05
C LEU A 709 -63.44 -23.17 -20.56
N GLU A 710 -63.71 -24.47 -20.50
CA GLU A 710 -62.78 -25.51 -20.03
C GLU A 710 -62.13 -26.24 -21.22
N ARG A 711 -60.86 -26.62 -21.07
CA ARG A 711 -60.13 -27.46 -22.01
C ARG A 711 -60.39 -28.94 -21.71
N ILE A 712 -60.71 -29.72 -22.74
CA ILE A 712 -61.01 -31.16 -22.61
C ILE A 712 -59.74 -31.97 -22.34
N ASN A 713 -58.66 -31.70 -23.09
CA ASN A 713 -57.40 -32.39 -22.91
C ASN A 713 -56.21 -31.41 -23.09
N PRO A 714 -55.37 -31.21 -22.05
CA PRO A 714 -54.20 -30.34 -22.11
C PRO A 714 -53.13 -30.74 -23.15
N ASP A 715 -53.15 -32.00 -23.62
CA ASP A 715 -52.18 -32.51 -24.61
C ASP A 715 -52.58 -32.22 -26.07
N ILE A 716 -53.83 -31.83 -26.31
CA ILE A 716 -54.32 -31.39 -27.63
C ILE A 716 -54.06 -29.89 -27.76
N ALA A 717 -53.69 -29.39 -28.94
CA ALA A 717 -53.29 -27.99 -29.15
C ALA A 717 -54.32 -26.96 -28.64
N SER A 718 -53.85 -25.89 -28.01
CA SER A 718 -54.68 -24.87 -27.34
C SER A 718 -55.63 -24.14 -28.29
N ASN A 719 -55.29 -24.00 -29.58
CA ASN A 719 -56.14 -23.37 -30.59
C ASN A 719 -57.08 -24.34 -31.32
N ASP A 720 -57.20 -25.60 -30.88
CA ASP A 720 -58.19 -26.53 -31.42
C ASP A 720 -59.55 -26.28 -30.75
N SER A 721 -60.48 -25.62 -31.47
CA SER A 721 -61.81 -25.31 -30.95
C SER A 721 -62.60 -26.53 -30.47
N SER A 722 -62.32 -27.73 -31.02
CA SER A 722 -63.01 -28.96 -30.62
C SER A 722 -62.53 -29.52 -29.28
N ASN A 723 -61.46 -28.94 -28.74
CA ASN A 723 -60.86 -29.28 -27.45
C ASN A 723 -61.33 -28.38 -26.30
N TRP A 724 -62.32 -27.52 -26.54
CA TRP A 724 -62.88 -26.64 -25.53
C TRP A 724 -64.39 -26.82 -25.44
N ASN A 725 -64.96 -26.61 -24.25
CA ASN A 725 -66.40 -26.50 -24.08
C ASN A 725 -66.77 -25.77 -22.78
N SER A 726 -68.06 -25.50 -22.58
CA SER A 726 -68.56 -24.95 -21.32
C SER A 726 -68.32 -25.92 -20.16
N SER A 727 -67.99 -25.36 -18.99
CA SER A 727 -68.02 -26.10 -17.72
C SER A 727 -69.35 -26.83 -17.52
N ALA A 728 -69.27 -28.08 -17.08
CA ALA A 728 -70.41 -28.91 -16.73
C ALA A 728 -70.72 -28.88 -15.21
N THR A 729 -70.02 -28.06 -14.42
CA THR A 729 -70.28 -27.93 -12.98
C THR A 729 -71.46 -27.00 -12.69
N LEU A 730 -72.10 -27.20 -11.54
CA LEU A 730 -73.15 -26.29 -11.04
C LEU A 730 -72.59 -24.94 -10.56
N TYR A 731 -71.27 -24.86 -10.32
CA TYR A 731 -70.58 -23.68 -9.83
C TYR A 731 -70.06 -22.79 -10.97
N GLY A 732 -70.13 -23.27 -12.21
CA GLY A 732 -69.76 -22.50 -13.40
C GLY A 732 -68.28 -22.55 -13.76
N GLY A 733 -67.47 -23.35 -13.07
CA GLY A 733 -66.07 -23.62 -13.42
C GLY A 733 -65.41 -24.62 -12.47
N THR A 734 -64.14 -24.92 -12.72
CA THR A 734 -63.30 -25.85 -11.94
C THR A 734 -61.94 -25.28 -11.53
N PRO A 735 -61.83 -24.00 -11.11
CA PRO A 735 -60.52 -23.43 -10.79
C PRO A 735 -59.83 -24.19 -9.65
N GLY A 736 -58.59 -24.59 -9.89
CA GLY A 736 -57.72 -25.36 -9.00
C GLY A 736 -57.89 -26.87 -9.12
N GLU A 737 -58.85 -27.36 -9.92
CA GLU A 737 -59.24 -28.75 -10.02
C GLU A 737 -59.22 -29.24 -11.47
N GLN A 738 -59.32 -30.55 -11.68
CA GLN A 738 -59.41 -31.08 -13.04
C GLN A 738 -60.73 -30.67 -13.71
N ASN A 739 -60.63 -30.11 -14.93
CA ASN A 739 -61.78 -29.72 -15.76
C ASN A 739 -62.90 -30.76 -15.77
N SER A 740 -64.14 -30.30 -15.60
CA SER A 740 -65.34 -31.14 -15.49
C SER A 740 -65.65 -31.92 -16.77
N ILE A 741 -65.17 -31.43 -17.91
CA ILE A 741 -65.27 -32.08 -19.22
C ILE A 741 -63.98 -32.81 -19.63
N PHE A 742 -63.02 -32.98 -18.71
CA PHE A 742 -61.74 -33.61 -19.03
C PHE A 742 -61.94 -35.04 -19.55
N VAL A 743 -61.24 -35.35 -20.64
CA VAL A 743 -61.23 -36.70 -21.21
C VAL A 743 -59.85 -37.01 -21.78
N ASP A 744 -59.21 -38.03 -21.22
CA ASP A 744 -57.97 -38.58 -21.77
C ASP A 744 -58.24 -39.29 -23.11
N VAL A 745 -59.21 -40.21 -23.13
CA VAL A 745 -59.71 -40.90 -24.34
C VAL A 745 -61.22 -41.10 -24.25
N LEU A 746 -61.96 -40.74 -25.30
CA LEU A 746 -63.41 -40.98 -25.34
C LEU A 746 -63.72 -42.49 -25.27
N PRO A 747 -64.66 -42.92 -24.41
CA PRO A 747 -65.03 -44.31 -24.33
C PRO A 747 -65.75 -44.74 -25.61
N THR A 748 -65.43 -45.95 -26.08
CA THR A 748 -65.99 -46.49 -27.33
C THR A 748 -67.38 -47.11 -27.15
N LYS A 749 -67.86 -47.24 -25.90
CA LYS A 749 -69.15 -47.86 -25.56
C LYS A 749 -69.82 -47.12 -24.41
N GLU A 750 -71.14 -46.97 -24.50
CA GLU A 750 -71.96 -46.49 -23.40
C GLU A 750 -72.19 -47.55 -22.28
N LYS A 751 -72.22 -47.12 -21.02
CA LYS A 751 -72.47 -47.96 -19.84
C LYS A 751 -73.37 -47.26 -18.83
N LEU A 752 -74.31 -48.01 -18.22
CA LEU A 752 -75.15 -47.56 -17.10
C LEU A 752 -75.03 -48.60 -15.96
N SER A 753 -74.67 -48.15 -14.76
CA SER A 753 -74.50 -48.97 -13.57
C SER A 753 -75.42 -48.46 -12.45
N ILE A 754 -76.07 -49.38 -11.74
CA ILE A 754 -77.00 -49.04 -10.64
C ILE A 754 -76.67 -49.92 -9.45
N SER A 755 -76.21 -49.33 -8.35
CA SER A 755 -75.73 -50.08 -7.17
C SER A 755 -75.87 -49.26 -5.88
N PRO A 756 -76.30 -49.85 -4.76
CA PRO A 756 -76.76 -51.24 -4.60
C PRO A 756 -78.07 -51.53 -5.36
N ASN A 757 -78.24 -52.80 -5.76
CA ASN A 757 -79.43 -53.28 -6.48
C ASN A 757 -79.65 -54.78 -6.17
N PRO A 758 -80.59 -55.15 -5.29
CA PRO A 758 -81.63 -54.30 -4.67
C PRO A 758 -81.08 -53.29 -3.65
N PHE A 759 -81.88 -52.27 -3.34
CA PHE A 759 -81.65 -51.33 -2.22
C PHE A 759 -82.92 -51.19 -1.35
N SER A 760 -82.78 -50.78 -0.09
CA SER A 760 -83.84 -50.74 0.93
C SER A 760 -83.79 -49.45 1.78
N PRO A 761 -84.59 -48.41 1.46
CA PRO A 761 -84.68 -47.17 2.24
C PRO A 761 -85.49 -47.37 3.54
N ASP A 762 -84.84 -47.89 4.58
CA ASP A 762 -85.43 -48.10 5.91
C ASP A 762 -84.81 -47.24 7.02
N GLY A 763 -83.78 -46.45 6.67
CA GLY A 763 -83.10 -45.50 7.54
C GLY A 763 -82.10 -46.15 8.50
N ASP A 764 -81.67 -47.39 8.22
CA ASP A 764 -80.72 -48.13 9.07
C ASP A 764 -79.23 -47.82 8.75
N GLY A 765 -78.97 -47.00 7.74
CA GLY A 765 -77.65 -46.58 7.27
C GLY A 765 -77.02 -47.56 6.28
N ARG A 766 -77.71 -48.61 5.83
CA ARG A 766 -77.22 -49.60 4.85
C ARG A 766 -78.18 -49.75 3.68
N ASP A 767 -77.65 -49.63 2.48
CA ASP A 767 -78.40 -49.77 1.23
C ASP A 767 -79.66 -48.88 1.16
N ASP A 768 -79.69 -47.76 1.89
CA ASP A 768 -80.83 -46.84 1.95
C ASP A 768 -81.08 -46.10 0.64
N VAL A 769 -80.05 -45.99 -0.20
CA VAL A 769 -80.10 -45.33 -1.50
C VAL A 769 -79.38 -46.18 -2.53
N THR A 770 -79.72 -45.98 -3.80
CA THR A 770 -78.97 -46.54 -4.93
C THR A 770 -78.27 -45.43 -5.71
N ILE A 771 -77.05 -45.70 -6.16
CA ILE A 771 -76.28 -44.80 -7.00
C ILE A 771 -76.42 -45.26 -8.45
N ILE A 772 -76.84 -44.34 -9.31
CA ILE A 772 -76.95 -44.51 -10.75
C ILE A 772 -75.77 -43.80 -11.38
N SER A 773 -74.80 -44.54 -11.93
CA SER A 773 -73.64 -44.00 -12.62
C SER A 773 -73.62 -44.39 -14.09
N TYR A 774 -73.04 -43.55 -14.94
CA TYR A 774 -72.99 -43.80 -16.38
C TYR A 774 -71.67 -43.35 -17.01
N GLU A 775 -71.41 -43.88 -18.19
CA GLU A 775 -70.28 -43.56 -19.07
C GLU A 775 -70.82 -43.42 -20.51
N LEU A 776 -70.53 -42.31 -21.17
CA LEU A 776 -71.10 -41.92 -22.46
C LEU A 776 -69.98 -41.64 -23.48
N PRO A 777 -70.13 -42.03 -24.75
CA PRO A 777 -69.15 -41.73 -25.81
C PRO A 777 -69.20 -40.27 -26.29
N PHE A 778 -69.65 -39.35 -25.44
CA PHE A 778 -69.80 -37.91 -25.72
C PHE A 778 -69.04 -37.12 -24.67
N ASN A 779 -68.21 -36.18 -25.11
CA ASN A 779 -67.47 -35.25 -24.25
C ASN A 779 -68.41 -34.36 -23.42
N LEU A 780 -69.51 -33.88 -24.02
CA LEU A 780 -70.55 -33.13 -23.34
C LEU A 780 -71.95 -33.49 -23.87
N SER A 781 -72.88 -33.72 -22.96
CA SER A 781 -74.27 -34.05 -23.30
C SER A 781 -75.28 -33.41 -22.34
N GLN A 782 -76.47 -33.09 -22.84
CA GLN A 782 -77.63 -32.79 -22.00
C GLN A 782 -78.30 -34.08 -21.60
N ILE A 783 -78.42 -34.34 -20.29
CA ILE A 783 -78.94 -35.59 -19.77
C ILE A 783 -80.30 -35.45 -19.07
N HIS A 784 -81.11 -36.49 -19.22
CA HIS A 784 -82.32 -36.75 -18.47
C HIS A 784 -82.20 -38.11 -17.78
N ILE A 785 -82.46 -38.17 -16.48
CA ILE A 785 -82.54 -39.44 -15.74
C ILE A 785 -83.93 -39.56 -15.12
N LYS A 786 -84.68 -40.57 -15.57
CA LYS A 786 -86.08 -40.79 -15.22
C LYS A 786 -86.26 -42.19 -14.64
N ILE A 787 -87.04 -42.30 -13.57
CA ILE A 787 -87.44 -43.58 -12.96
C ILE A 787 -88.86 -43.91 -13.39
N TYR A 788 -89.06 -45.12 -13.91
CA TYR A 788 -90.37 -45.63 -14.31
C TYR A 788 -90.75 -46.88 -13.50
N ASP A 789 -92.03 -47.06 -13.23
CA ASP A 789 -92.54 -48.36 -12.74
C ASP A 789 -92.61 -49.41 -13.87
N ILE A 790 -92.86 -50.67 -13.51
CA ILE A 790 -93.02 -51.77 -14.49
C ILE A 790 -94.16 -51.57 -15.51
N ARG A 791 -95.07 -50.60 -15.29
CA ARG A 791 -96.17 -50.27 -16.20
C ARG A 791 -95.81 -49.10 -17.13
N GLY A 792 -94.59 -48.57 -17.02
CA GLY A 792 -94.09 -47.45 -17.83
C GLY A 792 -94.59 -46.09 -17.34
N ARG A 793 -95.13 -45.97 -16.13
CA ARG A 793 -95.50 -44.66 -15.54
C ARG A 793 -94.25 -44.01 -14.97
N LEU A 794 -94.04 -42.72 -15.25
CA LEU A 794 -92.95 -41.93 -14.67
C LEU A 794 -93.22 -41.78 -13.16
N ILE A 795 -92.22 -42.12 -12.36
CA ILE A 795 -92.27 -42.12 -10.90
C ILE A 795 -91.42 -40.99 -10.33
N ARG A 796 -90.26 -40.74 -10.94
CA ARG A 796 -89.37 -39.66 -10.54
C ARG A 796 -88.54 -39.14 -11.70
N MET A 797 -88.32 -37.82 -11.72
CA MET A 797 -87.32 -37.19 -12.57
C MET A 797 -86.10 -36.83 -11.72
N LEU A 798 -85.05 -37.65 -11.80
CA LEU A 798 -83.83 -37.44 -10.99
C LEU A 798 -82.97 -36.33 -11.55
N VAL A 799 -82.85 -36.27 -12.87
CA VAL A 799 -82.10 -35.24 -13.57
C VAL A 799 -82.93 -34.74 -14.75
N ASN A 800 -83.07 -33.42 -14.86
CA ASN A 800 -83.82 -32.76 -15.92
C ASN A 800 -82.98 -31.66 -16.58
N ASN A 801 -82.75 -31.80 -17.88
CA ASN A 801 -82.00 -30.91 -18.74
C ASN A 801 -80.67 -30.40 -18.17
N GLN A 802 -79.87 -31.30 -17.56
CA GLN A 802 -78.58 -30.93 -16.99
C GLN A 802 -77.43 -31.28 -17.96
N PRO A 803 -76.45 -30.38 -18.17
CA PRO A 803 -75.22 -30.72 -18.86
C PRO A 803 -74.44 -31.77 -18.05
N SER A 804 -73.77 -32.68 -18.74
CA SER A 804 -72.91 -33.67 -18.13
C SER A 804 -71.82 -34.12 -19.09
N GLY A 805 -70.62 -34.34 -18.52
CA GLY A 805 -69.47 -34.91 -19.22
C GLY A 805 -69.60 -36.41 -19.52
N VAL A 806 -68.46 -37.05 -19.80
CA VAL A 806 -68.38 -38.48 -20.17
C VAL A 806 -68.91 -39.40 -19.07
N THR A 807 -68.59 -39.13 -17.81
CA THR A 807 -69.07 -39.91 -16.66
C THR A 807 -69.70 -39.04 -15.61
N SER A 808 -70.81 -39.49 -15.02
CA SER A 808 -71.40 -38.85 -13.84
C SER A 808 -72.28 -39.84 -13.09
N SER A 809 -72.77 -39.43 -11.92
CA SER A 809 -73.66 -40.24 -11.09
C SER A 809 -74.73 -39.41 -10.38
N THR A 810 -75.87 -40.04 -10.10
CA THR A 810 -76.96 -39.47 -9.29
C THR A 810 -77.47 -40.51 -8.29
N ILE A 811 -78.08 -40.05 -7.21
CA ILE A 811 -78.63 -40.90 -6.16
C ILE A 811 -80.15 -41.01 -6.32
N TRP A 812 -80.71 -42.19 -6.07
CA TRP A 812 -82.14 -42.38 -5.85
C TRP A 812 -82.40 -43.00 -4.47
N ASP A 813 -83.24 -42.34 -3.68
CA ASP A 813 -83.61 -42.71 -2.30
C ASP A 813 -84.87 -43.60 -2.23
N GLY A 814 -85.43 -44.00 -3.38
CA GLY A 814 -86.66 -44.79 -3.44
C GLY A 814 -87.96 -43.97 -3.33
N ASN A 815 -87.90 -42.65 -3.26
CA ASN A 815 -89.09 -41.79 -3.25
C ASN A 815 -89.52 -41.36 -4.66
N ASP A 816 -90.80 -41.05 -4.83
CA ASP A 816 -91.36 -40.38 -6.01
C ASP A 816 -91.14 -38.85 -5.96
N ASP A 817 -91.59 -38.12 -7.01
CA ASP A 817 -91.47 -36.66 -7.07
C ASP A 817 -92.27 -35.92 -5.96
N ASP A 818 -93.28 -36.56 -5.36
CA ASP A 818 -94.06 -36.03 -4.24
C ASP A 818 -93.41 -36.34 -2.87
N GLY A 819 -92.23 -36.99 -2.86
CA GLY A 819 -91.49 -37.36 -1.66
C GLY A 819 -92.04 -38.60 -0.94
N ASN A 820 -92.96 -39.36 -1.54
CA ASN A 820 -93.48 -40.58 -0.95
C ASN A 820 -92.62 -41.78 -1.31
N ILE A 821 -92.40 -42.69 -0.35
CA ILE A 821 -91.68 -43.94 -0.59
C ILE A 821 -92.44 -44.78 -1.63
N CYS A 822 -91.73 -45.15 -2.69
CA CYS A 822 -92.27 -45.97 -3.77
C CYS A 822 -92.60 -47.39 -3.28
N ARG A 823 -93.52 -48.08 -3.96
CA ARG A 823 -93.88 -49.46 -3.60
C ARG A 823 -92.71 -50.40 -3.88
N MET A 824 -92.52 -51.39 -3.03
CA MET A 824 -91.52 -52.44 -3.26
C MET A 824 -91.76 -53.12 -4.62
N GLY A 825 -90.69 -53.28 -5.40
CA GLY A 825 -90.79 -53.78 -6.77
C GLY A 825 -89.64 -53.37 -7.67
N ILE A 826 -89.73 -53.75 -8.94
CA ILE A 826 -88.75 -53.42 -9.98
C ILE A 826 -89.11 -52.06 -10.58
N TYR A 827 -88.11 -51.20 -10.75
CA TYR A 827 -88.19 -49.92 -11.43
C TYR A 827 -87.17 -49.88 -12.58
N VAL A 828 -87.44 -49.05 -13.58
CA VAL A 828 -86.56 -48.83 -14.73
C VAL A 828 -85.96 -47.44 -14.64
N VAL A 829 -84.64 -47.36 -14.53
CA VAL A 829 -83.86 -46.16 -14.76
C VAL A 829 -83.72 -45.97 -16.26
N TYR A 830 -84.16 -44.83 -16.78
CA TYR A 830 -83.98 -44.40 -18.16
C TYR A 830 -83.10 -43.15 -18.18
N LEU A 831 -81.92 -43.29 -18.78
CA LEU A 831 -81.03 -42.18 -19.08
C LEU A 831 -81.16 -41.83 -20.56
N GLU A 832 -81.35 -40.56 -20.87
CA GLU A 832 -81.31 -40.00 -22.22
C GLU A 832 -80.25 -38.92 -22.26
N ALA A 833 -79.27 -39.05 -23.15
CA ALA A 833 -78.16 -38.12 -23.33
C ALA A 833 -78.19 -37.57 -24.75
N ILE A 834 -78.21 -36.25 -24.88
CA ILE A 834 -78.26 -35.53 -26.15
C ILE A 834 -76.93 -34.81 -26.32
N HIS A 835 -76.14 -35.18 -27.33
CA HIS A 835 -74.88 -34.49 -27.64
C HIS A 835 -75.16 -33.00 -27.92
N TYR A 836 -74.45 -32.11 -27.22
CA TYR A 836 -74.73 -30.68 -27.18
C TYR A 836 -74.77 -30.03 -28.57
N GLU A 837 -73.80 -30.33 -29.45
CA GLU A 837 -73.74 -29.74 -30.81
C GLU A 837 -74.42 -30.56 -31.92
N ARG A 838 -74.23 -31.89 -31.92
CA ARG A 838 -74.59 -32.77 -33.05
C ARG A 838 -76.05 -33.24 -33.00
N GLY A 839 -76.76 -32.96 -31.90
CA GLY A 839 -78.12 -33.46 -31.64
C GLY A 839 -78.23 -34.99 -31.57
N ALA A 840 -77.10 -35.69 -31.51
CA ALA A 840 -77.06 -37.15 -31.44
C ALA A 840 -77.60 -37.62 -30.09
N VAL A 841 -78.67 -38.41 -30.12
CA VAL A 841 -79.30 -38.94 -28.90
C VAL A 841 -78.77 -40.34 -28.59
N ARG A 842 -78.43 -40.60 -27.33
CA ARG A 842 -78.19 -41.93 -26.76
C ARG A 842 -79.16 -42.16 -25.62
N SER A 843 -79.65 -43.38 -25.49
CA SER A 843 -80.55 -43.75 -24.39
C SER A 843 -80.11 -45.07 -23.76
N LEU A 844 -79.92 -45.06 -22.45
CA LEU A 844 -79.57 -46.22 -21.63
C LEU A 844 -80.75 -46.59 -20.73
N LYS A 845 -80.93 -47.90 -20.49
CA LYS A 845 -81.95 -48.43 -19.59
C LYS A 845 -81.32 -49.42 -18.62
N GLY A 846 -81.64 -49.31 -17.35
CA GLY A 846 -81.24 -50.25 -16.31
C GLY A 846 -82.40 -50.54 -15.38
N SER A 847 -82.48 -51.75 -14.85
CA SER A 847 -83.50 -52.11 -13.85
C SER A 847 -82.93 -52.02 -12.45
N VAL A 848 -83.69 -51.47 -11.51
CA VAL A 848 -83.34 -51.44 -10.09
C VAL A 848 -84.47 -51.98 -9.24
N VAL A 849 -84.15 -52.71 -8.19
CA VAL A 849 -85.12 -53.34 -7.29
C VAL A 849 -85.18 -52.58 -5.97
N LEU A 850 -86.35 -52.04 -5.66
CA LEU A 850 -86.66 -51.47 -4.35
C LEU A 850 -87.23 -52.57 -3.45
N ALA A 851 -86.53 -52.90 -2.37
CA ALA A 851 -86.85 -54.00 -1.48
C ALA A 851 -87.15 -53.54 -0.05
N LYS A 852 -87.93 -54.35 0.66
CA LYS A 852 -88.07 -54.25 2.12
C LYS A 852 -87.20 -55.33 2.74
N LYS A 853 -86.37 -54.97 3.72
CA LYS A 853 -85.64 -55.94 4.53
C LYS A 853 -86.65 -56.88 5.24
N LEU A 854 -86.35 -58.19 5.23
CA LEU A 854 -87.08 -59.18 6.03
C LEU A 854 -86.61 -59.14 7.48
#